data_AF-A0AAN6ZAF5-F1
#
_entry.id   AF-A0AAN6ZAF5-F1
#
_cell.length_a   1.000
_cell.length_b   1.000
_cell.length_c   1.000
_cell.angle_alpha   90.00
_cell.angle_beta   90.00
_cell.angle_gamma   90.00
#
_symmetry.space_group_name_H-M   'P 1'
#
loop_
_entity.id
_entity.type
_entity.pdbx_description
1 polymer ?
#
loop_
_entity_poly.entity_id
_entity_poly.type
_entity_poly.pdbx_seq_one_letter_code
_entity_poly.pdbx_strand_id
1 'polypeptide(L)'
;MASVVRSTALRAGGACVRCRKGKTKCVYENGRAPCKNCAKGLHECYLPSESMSHGGHGVSPARVPQRTRESLPSERAVSSTSGDRQPPPVSAVSRHVSTTSEKITPELMQECERVISKTLPASVAFHKPSFLQQLKNGSMDPTMVNALLTTAARHSPAMIRRYGGHGGGSAAAEHFAGKTICLIMQALDQPSLADIQALCLLVIHDWGCRNAVRAYIYLGQAARMAQMYRVVHTHHHQSDPDQFLQDESFRRTLWLIYILDCFLTSSPGRHPALSSHDVKDVSLPCLDMNYNFGSPVYVRTLNGTPPSIMADPAGPLSEVGEFGHIVLATKSWRNVVEMMTTTTLETFSEEQCLGLEQDIDAIRQSLPLHFADKPGQINLHITMGSGYTYAMIHSLLNCGTIFVNRRRILQVVTDESFNLDAWRMSSHAHAQAVDRIFAASHSIIHSLLSLEHGADKEGIHCFPIFMLFSAFTAGSTVAYLALKGLAPLDVTESASGIVRDSLRLCRDGSESWPLVLPWQRHLSVMSKVLREVNSTSRDGPDIREDSKPPIHHVSPSVKDDILSQADTNPDAMDYDQPVRLTSQPPPPPSLEGRDSEPPIPRRPGIATINGGGSVSASTPATASPPPGPPPKVHSPGAASPTSVGGIPQAPQPGPDVDMTAMELCAAFERQLLELDDLAAFMGGGV
;
A
#
# COMPACT_ATOMS: atom_id res chain seq x y z
N MET A 1 -2.65 60.80 4.45
CA MET A 1 -3.74 60.12 3.71
C MET A 1 -4.08 58.84 4.44
N ALA A 2 -5.35 58.46 4.56
CA ALA A 2 -5.78 57.20 5.20
C ALA A 2 -6.68 56.41 4.23
N SER A 3 -6.49 55.10 4.16
CA SER A 3 -7.06 54.25 3.10
C SER A 3 -8.51 53.84 3.36
N VAL A 4 -9.37 54.01 2.36
CA VAL A 4 -10.76 53.52 2.38
C VAL A 4 -10.78 51.99 2.20
N VAL A 5 -11.25 51.26 3.21
CA VAL A 5 -11.57 49.83 3.07
C VAL A 5 -12.95 49.69 2.43
N ARG A 6 -13.01 49.09 1.23
CA ARG A 6 -14.25 48.93 0.45
C ARG A 6 -15.19 47.91 1.11
N SER A 7 -16.45 48.28 1.34
CA SER A 7 -17.50 47.31 1.69
C SER A 7 -17.95 46.52 0.46
N THR A 8 -17.86 45.19 0.52
CA THR A 8 -18.46 44.30 -0.49
C THR A 8 -19.97 44.23 -0.33
N ALA A 9 -20.74 44.61 -1.35
CA ALA A 9 -22.19 44.45 -1.36
C ALA A 9 -22.59 42.99 -1.56
N LEU A 10 -23.53 42.49 -0.76
CA LEU A 10 -24.11 41.16 -0.90
C LEU A 10 -24.96 41.10 -2.19
N ARG A 11 -24.61 40.21 -3.12
CA ARG A 11 -25.52 39.87 -4.23
C ARG A 11 -26.64 38.97 -3.69
N ALA A 12 -27.84 39.09 -4.27
CA ALA A 12 -29.02 38.38 -3.79
C ALA A 12 -28.93 36.86 -3.98
N GLY A 13 -29.50 36.10 -3.04
CA GLY A 13 -29.61 34.63 -3.14
C GLY A 13 -30.12 33.92 -1.88
N GLY A 14 -29.75 34.42 -0.68
CA GLY A 14 -30.07 33.76 0.59
C GLY A 14 -31.24 34.37 1.37
N ALA A 15 -32.10 33.52 1.93
CA ALA A 15 -33.01 33.90 3.03
C ALA A 15 -32.28 33.85 4.38
N CYS A 16 -32.52 34.82 5.26
CA CYS A 16 -31.95 34.83 6.61
C CYS A 16 -32.40 33.62 7.44
N VAL A 17 -31.60 33.22 8.44
CA VAL A 17 -31.85 32.00 9.23
C VAL A 17 -33.25 31.97 9.84
N ARG A 18 -33.73 33.10 10.37
CA ARG A 18 -35.10 33.21 10.91
C ARG A 18 -36.18 33.00 9.86
N CYS A 19 -36.10 33.68 8.70
CA CYS A 19 -37.10 33.51 7.63
C CYS A 19 -37.05 32.11 7.02
N ARG A 20 -35.87 31.49 6.91
CA ARG A 20 -35.69 30.11 6.45
C ARG A 20 -36.34 29.11 7.41
N LYS A 21 -36.07 29.22 8.73
CA LYS A 21 -36.66 28.36 9.77
C LYS A 21 -38.18 28.56 9.88
N GLY A 22 -38.67 29.79 9.76
CA GLY A 22 -40.10 30.12 9.77
C GLY A 22 -40.82 29.99 8.43
N LYS A 23 -40.16 29.51 7.36
CA LYS A 23 -40.70 29.40 5.99
C LYS A 23 -41.41 30.67 5.46
N THR A 24 -40.95 31.86 5.85
CA THR A 24 -41.54 33.15 5.42
C THR A 24 -40.67 33.86 4.37
N LYS A 25 -41.30 34.68 3.51
CA LYS A 25 -40.62 35.42 2.44
C LYS A 25 -39.61 36.42 3.03
N CYS A 26 -38.33 36.21 2.75
CA CYS A 26 -37.25 37.11 3.14
C CYS A 26 -37.04 38.16 2.05
N VAL A 27 -37.15 39.45 2.39
CA VAL A 27 -36.94 40.57 1.46
C VAL A 27 -36.10 41.64 2.15
N TYR A 28 -35.01 42.08 1.52
CA TYR A 28 -34.19 43.21 1.96
C TYR A 28 -34.50 44.39 1.03
N GLU A 29 -34.78 45.58 1.58
CA GLU A 29 -35.11 46.76 0.75
C GLU A 29 -33.84 47.38 0.14
N ASN A 30 -32.80 47.56 0.96
CA ASN A 30 -31.53 48.18 0.55
C ASN A 30 -30.37 47.16 0.43
N GLY A 31 -30.68 45.87 0.18
CA GLY A 31 -29.68 44.79 0.10
C GLY A 31 -28.88 44.50 1.39
N ARG A 32 -29.24 45.14 2.51
CA ARG A 32 -28.61 45.01 3.83
C ARG A 32 -29.61 44.46 4.85
N ALA A 33 -29.10 43.77 5.86
CA ALA A 33 -29.88 43.39 7.03
C ALA A 33 -30.28 44.63 7.89
N PRO A 34 -31.39 44.56 8.64
CA PRO A 34 -32.36 43.47 8.71
C PRO A 34 -33.31 43.41 7.50
N CYS A 35 -33.78 42.19 7.17
CA CYS A 35 -34.83 42.02 6.17
C CYS A 35 -36.18 42.56 6.70
N LYS A 36 -37.07 42.99 5.80
CA LYS A 36 -38.32 43.71 6.14
C LYS A 36 -39.20 42.94 7.14
N ASN A 37 -39.22 41.61 7.06
CA ASN A 37 -40.00 40.77 7.98
C ASN A 37 -39.34 40.58 9.36
N CYS A 38 -38.01 40.66 9.46
CA CYS A 38 -37.31 40.66 10.74
C CYS A 38 -37.33 42.06 11.39
N ALA A 39 -37.18 43.11 10.58
CA ALA A 39 -37.30 44.51 11.01
C ALA A 39 -38.66 44.80 11.66
N LYS A 40 -39.77 44.40 11.00
CA LYS A 40 -41.13 44.58 11.52
C LYS A 40 -41.38 43.86 12.87
N GLY A 41 -40.66 42.77 13.14
CA GLY A 41 -40.73 42.04 14.41
C GLY A 41 -39.66 42.40 15.43
N LEU A 42 -38.79 43.38 15.15
CA LEU A 42 -37.60 43.70 15.96
C LEU A 42 -36.73 42.46 16.27
N HIS A 43 -36.51 41.64 15.24
CA HIS A 43 -35.76 40.38 15.34
C HIS A 43 -34.42 40.44 14.62
N GLU A 44 -33.42 39.78 15.23
CA GLU A 44 -32.09 39.63 14.65
C GLU A 44 -32.12 38.91 13.31
N CYS A 45 -31.28 39.35 12.38
CA CYS A 45 -31.40 39.00 10.97
C CYS A 45 -30.04 38.81 10.30
N TYR A 46 -29.57 37.56 10.27
CA TYR A 46 -28.32 37.16 9.62
C TYR A 46 -28.56 36.05 8.57
N LEU A 47 -27.69 36.03 7.56
CA LEU A 47 -27.59 34.91 6.63
C LEU A 47 -26.80 33.77 7.29
N PRO A 48 -27.13 32.49 7.04
CA PRO A 48 -26.26 31.39 7.44
C PRO A 48 -24.95 31.47 6.64
N SER A 49 -23.82 31.53 7.34
CA SER A 49 -22.50 31.34 6.74
C SER A 49 -22.26 29.85 6.45
N GLU A 50 -21.60 29.55 5.34
CA GLU A 50 -21.39 28.17 4.86
C GLU A 50 -20.48 27.33 5.78
N SER A 51 -19.77 27.97 6.72
CA SER A 51 -18.88 27.35 7.70
C SER A 51 -19.57 26.92 9.01
N MET A 52 -20.91 26.94 9.10
CA MET A 52 -21.67 26.67 10.34
C MET A 52 -22.91 25.80 10.11
N SER A 53 -22.69 24.56 9.65
CA SER A 53 -23.63 23.44 9.85
C SER A 53 -22.96 22.39 10.72
N HIS A 54 -23.45 22.23 11.96
CA HIS A 54 -22.81 21.51 13.07
C HIS A 54 -21.53 22.22 13.60
N GLY A 55 -21.36 22.47 14.90
CA GLY A 55 -22.31 22.25 15.98
C GLY A 55 -21.67 22.25 17.38
N GLY A 56 -21.04 23.37 17.80
CA GLY A 56 -20.40 23.46 19.12
C GLY A 56 -20.47 24.87 19.71
N HIS A 57 -21.01 24.98 20.94
CA HIS A 57 -20.95 26.19 21.75
C HIS A 57 -19.61 26.25 22.50
N GLY A 58 -18.99 27.40 22.77
CA GLY A 58 -19.31 28.75 22.33
C GLY A 58 -18.74 29.81 23.29
N VAL A 59 -18.10 30.85 22.77
CA VAL A 59 -17.62 32.01 23.55
C VAL A 59 -17.91 33.29 22.77
N SER A 60 -18.37 34.34 23.46
CA SER A 60 -18.59 35.68 22.88
C SER A 60 -17.61 36.69 23.51
N PRO A 61 -17.14 37.73 22.78
CA PRO A 61 -15.80 38.29 23.03
C PRO A 61 -15.77 39.67 23.71
N ALA A 62 -14.63 40.02 24.33
CA ALA A 62 -14.24 41.43 24.54
C ALA A 62 -12.73 41.68 24.71
N ARG A 63 -12.25 42.68 23.96
CA ARG A 63 -11.06 43.56 24.15
C ARG A 63 -9.64 43.11 23.78
N VAL A 64 -8.96 44.12 23.21
CA VAL A 64 -7.69 44.25 22.45
C VAL A 64 -7.43 45.80 22.43
N PRO A 65 -6.22 46.38 22.23
CA PRO A 65 -4.83 45.86 22.12
C PRO A 65 -3.83 46.51 23.13
N GLN A 66 -2.53 46.15 23.02
CA GLN A 66 -1.30 47.00 23.01
C GLN A 66 -0.12 46.41 23.82
N ARG A 67 1.17 46.57 23.44
CA ARG A 67 1.81 46.81 22.11
C ARG A 67 3.35 46.62 22.22
N THR A 68 4.01 46.27 21.11
CA THR A 68 5.47 46.45 20.85
C THR A 68 6.44 45.54 21.63
N ARG A 69 7.73 45.57 21.24
CA ARG A 69 8.80 44.60 21.53
C ARG A 69 10.13 45.36 21.67
N GLU A 70 10.90 45.07 22.72
CA GLU A 70 12.30 45.50 22.93
C GLU A 70 13.01 44.47 23.86
N SER A 71 14.34 44.55 24.05
CA SER A 71 15.15 43.35 24.35
C SER A 71 16.34 43.52 25.32
N LEU A 72 16.39 42.65 26.35
CA LEU A 72 17.55 42.30 27.23
C LEU A 72 18.08 43.45 28.14
N PRO A 73 18.96 43.21 29.15
CA PRO A 73 19.65 41.99 29.58
C PRO A 73 19.49 41.63 31.10
N SER A 74 20.42 40.86 31.66
CA SER A 74 20.44 40.26 33.02
C SER A 74 21.00 41.16 34.14
N GLU A 75 20.57 40.96 35.39
CA GLU A 75 21.42 40.55 36.56
C GLU A 75 20.66 40.53 37.92
N ARG A 76 21.04 39.59 38.81
CA ARG A 76 20.97 39.63 40.32
C ARG A 76 19.58 39.71 41.00
N ALA A 77 19.39 39.23 42.25
CA ALA A 77 20.15 38.27 43.07
C ALA A 77 19.28 37.64 44.20
N VAL A 78 19.63 36.40 44.56
CA VAL A 78 19.48 35.67 45.85
C VAL A 78 18.45 36.16 46.90
N SER A 79 17.56 35.26 47.30
CA SER A 79 17.17 35.04 48.71
C SER A 79 16.63 33.63 48.92
N SER A 80 17.23 32.87 49.84
CA SER A 80 16.89 31.47 50.13
C SER A 80 16.14 31.34 51.46
N THR A 81 14.97 30.69 51.43
CA THR A 81 14.30 30.17 52.63
C THR A 81 13.88 28.73 52.40
N SER A 82 14.43 27.81 53.18
CA SER A 82 14.13 26.38 53.09
C SER A 82 12.67 26.11 53.44
N GLY A 83 11.94 25.46 52.54
CA GLY A 83 10.56 25.04 52.75
C GLY A 83 10.36 23.66 52.14
N ASP A 84 10.31 22.64 53.01
CA ASP A 84 10.22 21.24 52.59
C ASP A 84 8.92 21.00 51.79
N ARG A 85 9.09 20.52 50.55
CA ARG A 85 8.02 20.20 49.62
C ARG A 85 8.45 19.01 48.79
N GLN A 86 8.13 17.82 49.29
CA GLN A 86 8.11 16.59 48.50
C GLN A 86 7.33 16.84 47.20
N PRO A 87 7.78 16.31 46.04
CA PRO A 87 6.93 16.26 44.86
C PRO A 87 5.68 15.45 45.17
N PRO A 88 4.49 15.82 44.63
CA PRO A 88 3.30 15.01 44.81
C PRO A 88 3.54 13.62 44.19
N PRO A 89 3.05 12.53 44.82
CA PRO A 89 3.19 11.20 44.24
C PRO A 89 2.47 11.16 42.88
N VAL A 90 3.11 10.53 41.90
CA VAL A 90 2.60 10.42 40.52
C VAL A 90 1.29 9.64 40.55
N SER A 91 0.20 10.38 40.65
CA SER A 91 -1.11 9.83 40.95
C SER A 91 -1.68 9.21 39.67
N ALA A 92 -1.53 7.89 39.54
CA ALA A 92 -2.09 7.15 38.43
C ALA A 92 -3.60 7.39 38.34
N VAL A 93 -4.01 8.22 37.38
CA VAL A 93 -5.43 8.55 37.17
C VAL A 93 -6.12 7.28 36.67
N SER A 94 -6.91 6.66 37.56
CA SER A 94 -7.58 5.40 37.27
C SER A 94 -8.46 5.55 36.02
N ARG A 95 -8.25 4.67 35.04
CA ARG A 95 -8.93 4.67 33.74
C ARG A 95 -10.39 4.17 33.87
N HIS A 96 -11.22 4.90 34.60
CA HIS A 96 -12.64 4.59 34.77
C HIS A 96 -13.50 5.10 33.61
N VAL A 97 -13.38 4.41 32.47
CA VAL A 97 -14.48 4.29 31.51
C VAL A 97 -15.02 2.87 31.62
N SER A 98 -16.34 2.72 31.74
CA SER A 98 -16.98 1.40 31.85
C SER A 98 -17.09 0.69 30.49
N THR A 99 -15.97 0.56 29.76
CA THR A 99 -15.85 -0.50 28.77
C THR A 99 -16.03 -1.83 29.51
N THR A 100 -16.98 -2.66 29.09
CA THR A 100 -17.06 -4.04 29.56
C THR A 100 -15.76 -4.73 29.17
N SER A 101 -14.88 -4.97 30.15
CA SER A 101 -13.65 -5.74 29.96
C SER A 101 -14.04 -7.20 29.71
N GLU A 102 -14.35 -7.47 28.45
CA GLU A 102 -14.61 -8.79 27.89
C GLU A 102 -13.34 -9.61 28.11
N LYS A 103 -13.32 -10.41 29.20
CA LYS A 103 -12.12 -11.11 29.65
C LYS A 103 -11.52 -11.88 28.48
N ILE A 104 -10.27 -11.55 28.14
CA ILE A 104 -9.56 -12.22 27.05
C ILE A 104 -9.59 -13.73 27.28
N THR A 105 -10.14 -14.47 26.32
CA THR A 105 -10.30 -15.92 26.47
C THR A 105 -8.96 -16.61 26.21
N PRO A 106 -8.70 -17.81 26.75
CA PRO A 106 -7.41 -18.49 26.60
C PRO A 106 -6.98 -18.66 25.13
N GLU A 107 -7.94 -18.85 24.23
CA GLU A 107 -7.70 -18.90 22.79
C GLU A 107 -7.17 -17.55 22.28
N LEU A 108 -7.83 -16.43 22.63
CA LEU A 108 -7.38 -15.08 22.24
C LEU A 108 -6.03 -14.71 22.86
N MET A 109 -5.69 -15.25 24.04
CA MET A 109 -4.33 -15.10 24.60
C MET A 109 -3.28 -15.83 23.75
N GLN A 110 -3.57 -17.07 23.33
CA GLN A 110 -2.69 -17.86 22.45
C GLN A 110 -2.48 -17.20 21.08
N GLU A 111 -3.54 -16.58 20.54
CA GLU A 111 -3.50 -15.79 19.31
C GLU A 111 -2.53 -14.59 19.42
N CYS A 112 -2.59 -13.83 20.51
CA CYS A 112 -1.65 -12.75 20.80
C CYS A 112 -0.21 -13.25 21.00
N GLU A 113 -0.01 -14.32 21.78
CA GLU A 113 1.31 -14.91 22.04
C GLU A 113 1.98 -15.40 20.75
N ARG A 114 1.20 -15.89 19.76
CA ARG A 114 1.71 -16.26 18.43
C ARG A 114 2.25 -15.05 17.66
N VAL A 115 1.51 -13.93 17.63
CA VAL A 115 1.93 -12.71 16.91
C VAL A 115 3.19 -12.08 17.52
N ILE A 116 3.26 -12.04 18.85
CA ILE A 116 4.46 -11.61 19.60
C ILE A 116 5.65 -12.55 19.32
N SER A 117 5.41 -13.84 19.07
CA SER A 117 6.47 -14.84 19.02
C SER A 117 7.01 -15.18 17.63
N LYS A 118 6.19 -15.18 16.58
CA LYS A 118 6.53 -15.74 15.25
C LYS A 118 6.02 -15.00 14.00
N THR A 119 5.12 -14.01 14.08
CA THR A 119 4.29 -13.62 12.90
C THR A 119 4.72 -12.37 12.12
N LEU A 120 5.43 -11.38 12.68
CA LEU A 120 5.82 -10.15 11.95
C LEU A 120 7.21 -9.63 12.33
N PRO A 121 8.02 -9.10 11.38
CA PRO A 121 9.22 -8.32 11.69
C PRO A 121 8.93 -7.04 12.50
N ALA A 122 7.71 -6.49 12.37
CA ALA A 122 7.27 -5.36 13.19
C ALA A 122 7.27 -5.68 14.70
N SER A 123 7.07 -6.96 15.08
CA SER A 123 7.12 -7.39 16.49
C SER A 123 8.51 -7.24 17.12
N VAL A 124 9.59 -7.14 16.32
CA VAL A 124 10.98 -6.91 16.81
C VAL A 124 11.13 -5.49 17.40
N ALA A 125 10.23 -4.56 17.08
CA ALA A 125 10.19 -3.27 17.75
C ALA A 125 9.74 -3.36 19.22
N PHE A 126 9.01 -4.40 19.61
CA PHE A 126 8.32 -4.50 20.90
C PHE A 126 9.08 -5.37 21.91
N HIS A 127 9.01 -5.04 23.20
CA HIS A 127 9.74 -5.77 24.24
C HIS A 127 9.04 -7.10 24.58
N LYS A 128 9.39 -8.15 23.82
CA LYS A 128 8.80 -9.50 23.89
C LYS A 128 8.68 -10.07 25.32
N PRO A 129 9.68 -9.96 26.23
CA PRO A 129 9.54 -10.44 27.61
C PRO A 129 8.41 -9.74 28.36
N SER A 130 8.39 -8.40 28.38
CA SER A 130 7.33 -7.63 29.05
C SER A 130 5.96 -7.87 28.41
N PHE A 131 5.87 -7.97 27.09
CA PHE A 131 4.61 -8.22 26.39
C PHE A 131 4.02 -9.58 26.78
N LEU A 132 4.82 -10.65 26.79
CA LEU A 132 4.36 -11.98 27.19
C LEU A 132 4.00 -12.04 28.68
N GLN A 133 4.74 -11.34 29.55
CA GLN A 133 4.44 -11.24 30.97
C GLN A 133 3.12 -10.47 31.23
N GLN A 134 2.96 -9.29 30.61
CA GLN A 134 1.75 -8.48 30.74
C GLN A 134 0.50 -9.19 30.22
N LEU A 135 0.63 -9.91 29.10
CA LEU A 135 -0.45 -10.73 28.54
C LEU A 135 -0.86 -11.84 29.52
N LYS A 136 0.11 -12.62 30.03
CA LYS A 136 -0.14 -13.72 30.98
C LYS A 136 -0.70 -13.25 32.32
N ASN A 137 -0.32 -12.05 32.77
CA ASN A 137 -0.85 -11.42 33.98
C ASN A 137 -2.21 -10.71 33.77
N GLY A 138 -2.75 -10.66 32.54
CA GLY A 138 -3.97 -9.93 32.24
C GLY A 138 -3.86 -8.41 32.40
N SER A 139 -2.64 -7.87 32.36
CA SER A 139 -2.30 -6.47 32.60
C SER A 139 -1.83 -5.72 31.33
N MET A 140 -1.82 -6.39 30.17
CA MET A 140 -1.56 -5.75 28.88
C MET A 140 -2.67 -4.76 28.53
N ASP A 141 -2.30 -3.66 27.88
CA ASP A 141 -3.24 -2.62 27.51
C ASP A 141 -4.35 -3.12 26.56
N PRO A 142 -5.64 -2.84 26.80
CA PRO A 142 -6.73 -3.23 25.91
C PRO A 142 -6.56 -2.74 24.46
N THR A 143 -5.93 -1.60 24.22
CA THR A 143 -5.62 -1.12 22.86
C THR A 143 -4.63 -2.07 22.18
N MET A 144 -3.55 -2.43 22.88
CA MET A 144 -2.53 -3.36 22.38
C MET A 144 -3.10 -4.78 22.15
N VAL A 145 -3.92 -5.29 23.07
CA VAL A 145 -4.59 -6.59 22.93
C VAL A 145 -5.41 -6.64 21.63
N ASN A 146 -6.23 -5.62 21.35
CA ASN A 146 -7.03 -5.61 20.13
C ASN A 146 -6.15 -5.47 18.87
N ALA A 147 -5.05 -4.71 18.91
CA ALA A 147 -4.13 -4.57 17.77
C ALA A 147 -3.37 -5.88 17.42
N LEU A 148 -2.96 -6.64 18.44
CA LEU A 148 -2.41 -7.99 18.27
C LEU A 148 -3.47 -8.94 17.69
N LEU A 149 -4.72 -8.86 18.16
CA LEU A 149 -5.83 -9.66 17.62
C LEU A 149 -6.22 -9.26 16.18
N THR A 150 -6.10 -7.99 15.78
CA THR A 150 -6.21 -7.58 14.36
C THR A 150 -5.21 -8.32 13.49
N THR A 151 -3.97 -8.45 13.96
CA THR A 151 -2.90 -9.16 13.26
C THR A 151 -3.12 -10.68 13.23
N ALA A 152 -3.60 -11.25 14.35
CA ALA A 152 -3.84 -12.68 14.50
C ALA A 152 -5.07 -13.18 13.71
N ALA A 153 -6.19 -12.46 13.78
CA ALA A 153 -7.50 -12.89 13.29
C ALA A 153 -7.53 -13.23 11.80
N ARG A 154 -6.71 -12.52 11.01
CA ARG A 154 -6.51 -12.75 9.57
C ARG A 154 -6.02 -14.17 9.26
N HIS A 155 -5.27 -14.77 10.17
CA HIS A 155 -4.53 -16.02 10.00
C HIS A 155 -4.95 -17.11 11.01
N SER A 156 -6.13 -16.98 11.62
CA SER A 156 -6.63 -17.96 12.60
C SER A 156 -7.97 -18.56 12.16
N PRO A 157 -8.03 -19.85 11.80
CA PRO A 157 -9.27 -20.52 11.42
C PRO A 157 -10.35 -20.48 12.51
N ALA A 158 -9.96 -20.38 13.79
CA ALA A 158 -10.89 -20.21 14.89
C ALA A 158 -11.51 -18.80 14.92
N MET A 159 -10.69 -17.75 14.75
CA MET A 159 -11.16 -16.37 14.71
C MET A 159 -11.94 -16.06 13.42
N ILE A 160 -11.52 -16.61 12.27
CA ILE A 160 -12.23 -16.50 10.99
C ILE A 160 -13.67 -17.03 11.12
N ARG A 161 -13.86 -18.23 11.69
CA ARG A 161 -15.21 -18.79 11.91
C ARG A 161 -16.07 -17.95 12.86
N ARG A 162 -15.47 -17.26 13.85
CA ARG A 162 -16.21 -16.52 14.89
C ARG A 162 -16.48 -15.05 14.56
N TYR A 163 -15.59 -14.41 13.81
CA TYR A 163 -15.61 -12.96 13.55
C TYR A 163 -15.56 -12.58 12.06
N GLY A 164 -15.22 -13.50 11.16
CA GLY A 164 -15.07 -13.20 9.72
C GLY A 164 -16.38 -13.16 8.94
N GLY A 165 -17.37 -13.96 9.32
CA GLY A 165 -18.64 -14.08 8.58
C GLY A 165 -18.40 -14.36 7.08
N HIS A 166 -19.00 -13.55 6.20
CA HIS A 166 -18.80 -13.64 4.75
C HIS A 166 -17.47 -13.04 4.25
N GLY A 167 -16.73 -12.30 5.08
CA GLY A 167 -15.50 -11.57 4.69
C GLY A 167 -14.19 -12.24 5.13
N GLY A 168 -14.24 -13.47 5.62
CA GLY A 168 -13.06 -14.28 5.96
C GLY A 168 -12.08 -13.61 6.93
N GLY A 169 -10.78 -13.82 6.71
CA GLY A 169 -9.71 -13.25 7.54
C GLY A 169 -9.69 -11.73 7.58
N SER A 170 -10.00 -11.05 6.47
CA SER A 170 -10.02 -9.58 6.42
C SER A 170 -11.11 -8.99 7.32
N ALA A 171 -12.32 -9.56 7.32
CA ALA A 171 -13.39 -9.11 8.22
C ALA A 171 -13.13 -9.50 9.69
N ALA A 172 -12.52 -10.66 9.93
CA ALA A 172 -12.13 -11.07 11.28
C ALA A 172 -11.10 -10.11 11.88
N ALA A 173 -10.12 -9.65 11.09
CA ALA A 173 -9.16 -8.62 11.49
C ALA A 173 -9.81 -7.24 11.68
N GLU A 174 -10.73 -6.86 10.79
CA GLU A 174 -11.44 -5.57 10.85
C GLU A 174 -12.29 -5.43 12.13
N HIS A 175 -12.86 -6.52 12.64
CA HIS A 175 -13.58 -6.54 13.93
C HIS A 175 -12.71 -6.00 15.08
N PHE A 176 -11.47 -6.46 15.18
CA PHE A 176 -10.52 -6.01 16.20
C PHE A 176 -9.88 -4.66 15.83
N ALA A 177 -9.74 -4.34 14.54
CA ALA A 177 -9.24 -3.04 14.10
C ALA A 177 -10.18 -1.91 14.54
N GLY A 178 -11.49 -2.11 14.36
CA GLY A 178 -12.54 -1.23 14.85
C GLY A 178 -12.54 -1.06 16.37
N LYS A 179 -12.35 -2.14 17.15
CA LYS A 179 -12.17 -2.04 18.61
C LYS A 179 -10.93 -1.23 18.97
N THR A 180 -9.79 -1.48 18.31
CA THR A 180 -8.51 -0.80 18.55
C THR A 180 -8.60 0.70 18.31
N ILE A 181 -9.05 1.14 17.12
CA ILE A 181 -9.09 2.57 16.81
C ILE A 181 -10.09 3.32 17.71
N CYS A 182 -11.20 2.70 18.10
CA CYS A 182 -12.15 3.28 19.04
C CYS A 182 -11.52 3.58 20.42
N LEU A 183 -10.57 2.77 20.89
CA LEU A 183 -9.82 3.03 22.13
C LEU A 183 -8.79 4.15 21.94
N ILE A 184 -8.03 4.12 20.84
CA ILE A 184 -7.07 5.18 20.49
C ILE A 184 -7.75 6.55 20.38
N MET A 185 -8.93 6.62 19.77
CA MET A 185 -9.74 7.85 19.66
C MET A 185 -10.22 8.39 21.01
N GLN A 186 -10.30 7.57 22.06
CA GLN A 186 -10.67 7.99 23.42
C GLN A 186 -9.46 8.50 24.23
N ALA A 187 -8.23 8.24 23.78
CA ALA A 187 -6.98 8.58 24.47
C ALA A 187 -6.14 9.66 23.76
N LEU A 188 -6.70 10.34 22.74
CA LEU A 188 -5.97 11.26 21.85
C LEU A 188 -5.14 12.34 22.57
N ASP A 189 -5.66 12.92 23.65
CA ASP A 189 -4.99 14.00 24.40
C ASP A 189 -3.87 13.51 25.33
N GLN A 190 -3.80 12.20 25.61
CA GLN A 190 -2.79 11.56 26.47
C GLN A 190 -2.32 10.23 25.86
N PRO A 191 -1.61 10.28 24.70
CA PRO A 191 -1.18 9.08 23.98
C PRO A 191 -0.19 8.26 24.80
N SER A 192 -0.50 6.98 25.05
CA SER A 192 0.49 6.05 25.62
C SER A 192 1.38 5.45 24.54
N LEU A 193 2.51 4.87 24.95
CA LEU A 193 3.37 4.09 24.04
C LEU A 193 2.61 2.90 23.43
N ALA A 194 1.71 2.27 24.20
CA ALA A 194 0.88 1.17 23.72
C ALA A 194 -0.08 1.60 22.61
N ASP A 195 -0.67 2.80 22.69
CA ASP A 195 -1.53 3.34 21.63
C ASP A 195 -0.75 3.61 20.34
N ILE A 196 0.47 4.15 20.45
CA ILE A 196 1.36 4.41 19.29
C ILE A 196 1.75 3.09 18.61
N GLN A 197 2.16 2.08 19.40
CA GLN A 197 2.55 0.76 18.90
C GLN A 197 1.35 0.02 18.28
N ALA A 198 0.17 0.09 18.91
CA ALA A 198 -1.07 -0.45 18.37
C ALA A 198 -1.47 0.22 17.05
N LEU A 199 -1.31 1.54 16.95
CA LEU A 199 -1.58 2.28 15.72
C LEU A 199 -0.63 1.86 14.58
N CYS A 200 0.64 1.55 14.88
CA CYS A 200 1.57 0.99 13.89
C CYS A 200 1.10 -0.38 13.34
N LEU A 201 0.47 -1.23 14.17
CA LEU A 201 -0.13 -2.48 13.72
C LEU A 201 -1.38 -2.24 12.86
N LEU A 202 -2.22 -1.25 13.20
CA LEU A 202 -3.36 -0.86 12.36
C LEU A 202 -2.93 -0.33 10.99
N VAL A 203 -1.85 0.46 10.94
CA VAL A 203 -1.25 0.96 9.68
C VAL A 203 -0.86 -0.21 8.76
N ILE A 204 -0.27 -1.28 9.30
CA ILE A 204 0.08 -2.49 8.54
C ILE A 204 -1.17 -3.24 8.04
N HIS A 205 -2.18 -3.43 8.89
CA HIS A 205 -3.46 -4.04 8.51
C HIS A 205 -4.15 -3.26 7.39
N ASP A 206 -4.23 -1.93 7.51
CA ASP A 206 -4.91 -1.08 6.52
C ASP A 206 -4.18 -1.01 5.20
N TRP A 207 -2.86 -0.97 5.24
CA TRP A 207 -2.04 -1.08 4.04
C TRP A 207 -2.34 -2.38 3.30
N GLY A 208 -2.26 -3.52 3.99
CA GLY A 208 -2.56 -4.84 3.42
C GLY A 208 -4.01 -5.02 2.93
N CYS A 209 -4.96 -4.30 3.52
CA CYS A 209 -6.36 -4.22 3.10
C CYS A 209 -6.61 -3.34 1.86
N ARG A 210 -5.60 -2.65 1.32
CA ARG A 210 -5.74 -1.54 0.33
C ARG A 210 -6.48 -0.30 0.85
N ASN A 211 -6.68 -0.17 2.17
CA ASN A 211 -7.21 1.02 2.81
C ASN A 211 -6.14 2.12 2.92
N ALA A 212 -5.50 2.45 1.79
CA ALA A 212 -4.26 3.22 1.75
C ALA A 212 -4.37 4.63 2.36
N VAL A 213 -5.53 5.27 2.23
CA VAL A 213 -5.83 6.55 2.89
C VAL A 213 -5.90 6.40 4.41
N ARG A 214 -6.51 5.32 4.91
CA ARG A 214 -6.63 5.04 6.35
C ARG A 214 -5.25 4.75 6.96
N ALA A 215 -4.45 3.92 6.29
CA ALA A 215 -3.05 3.66 6.66
C ALA A 215 -2.20 4.94 6.72
N TYR A 216 -2.29 5.81 5.70
CA TYR A 216 -1.54 7.08 5.66
C TYR A 216 -1.96 8.07 6.76
N ILE A 217 -3.26 8.18 7.05
CA ILE A 217 -3.76 9.04 8.14
C ILE A 217 -3.36 8.49 9.52
N TYR A 218 -3.48 7.18 9.75
CA TYR A 218 -3.05 6.54 11.00
C TYR A 218 -1.53 6.61 11.22
N LEU A 219 -0.73 6.53 10.16
CA LEU A 219 0.71 6.77 10.20
C LEU A 219 1.01 8.22 10.63
N GLY A 220 0.36 9.21 10.01
CA GLY A 220 0.50 10.62 10.38
C GLY A 220 0.11 10.89 11.83
N GLN A 221 -0.95 10.22 12.31
CA GLN A 221 -1.36 10.27 13.71
C GLN A 221 -0.32 9.60 14.64
N ALA A 222 0.21 8.43 14.29
CA ALA A 222 1.25 7.74 15.08
C ALA A 222 2.52 8.59 15.23
N ALA A 223 2.97 9.23 14.15
CA ALA A 223 4.09 10.17 14.17
C ALA A 223 3.83 11.36 15.11
N ARG A 224 2.63 11.96 15.05
CA ARG A 224 2.23 13.08 15.94
C ARG A 224 2.14 12.66 17.41
N MET A 225 1.58 11.49 17.69
CA MET A 225 1.52 10.93 19.04
C MET A 225 2.95 10.64 19.56
N ALA A 226 3.85 10.09 18.74
CA ALA A 226 5.25 9.85 19.09
C ALA A 226 6.04 11.15 19.34
N GLN A 227 5.83 12.19 18.52
CA GLN A 227 6.42 13.52 18.73
C GLN A 227 6.04 14.10 20.09
N MET A 228 4.75 14.04 20.47
CA MET A 228 4.29 14.55 21.77
C MET A 228 4.70 13.66 22.93
N TYR A 229 4.65 12.33 22.77
CA TYR A 229 5.13 11.38 23.76
C TYR A 229 6.60 11.65 24.14
N ARG A 230 7.46 11.87 23.14
CA ARG A 230 8.88 12.23 23.36
C ARG A 230 9.03 13.49 24.21
N VAL A 231 8.27 14.54 23.93
CA VAL A 231 8.35 15.82 24.68
C VAL A 231 7.90 15.63 26.13
N VAL A 232 6.84 14.85 26.39
CA VAL A 232 6.31 14.61 27.74
C VAL A 232 7.23 13.71 28.57
N HIS A 233 7.86 12.70 27.96
CA HIS A 233 8.65 11.67 28.65
C HIS A 233 10.17 11.88 28.54
N THR A 234 10.64 13.07 28.13
CA THR A 234 12.08 13.42 28.19
C THR A 234 12.48 13.67 29.65
N HIS A 235 12.74 12.59 30.39
CA HIS A 235 13.21 12.65 31.77
C HIS A 235 14.74 12.85 31.85
N HIS A 236 15.20 13.56 32.86
CA HIS A 236 16.63 13.71 33.14
C HIS A 236 17.21 12.41 33.73
N HIS A 237 18.44 12.09 33.32
CA HIS A 237 19.02 10.76 33.44
C HIS A 237 19.02 10.18 34.85
N GLN A 238 18.29 9.08 35.01
CA GLN A 238 18.53 8.06 36.03
C GLN A 238 18.90 6.77 35.30
N SER A 239 20.00 6.13 35.71
CA SER A 239 20.52 4.91 35.07
C SER A 239 19.77 3.66 35.50
N ASP A 240 18.44 3.72 35.46
CA ASP A 240 17.51 2.65 35.83
C ASP A 240 17.23 1.76 34.60
N PRO A 241 17.41 0.42 34.70
CA PRO A 241 16.98 -0.52 33.67
C PRO A 241 15.53 -0.33 33.20
N ASP A 242 14.59 0.01 34.10
CA ASP A 242 13.19 0.20 33.72
C ASP A 242 12.96 1.49 32.92
N GLN A 243 13.78 2.54 33.12
CA GLN A 243 13.77 3.73 32.26
C GLN A 243 14.42 3.43 30.90
N PHE A 244 15.54 2.71 30.88
CA PHE A 244 16.19 2.31 29.63
C PHE A 244 15.29 1.43 28.76
N LEU A 245 14.54 0.50 29.36
CA LEU A 245 13.55 -0.33 28.67
C LEU A 245 12.44 0.53 28.02
N GLN A 246 11.95 1.57 28.70
CA GLN A 246 10.97 2.50 28.15
C GLN A 246 11.55 3.35 27.01
N ASP A 247 12.76 3.91 27.21
CA ASP A 247 13.47 4.69 26.20
C ASP A 247 13.74 3.89 24.92
N GLU A 248 14.22 2.65 25.04
CA GLU A 248 14.47 1.75 23.91
C GLU A 248 13.16 1.29 23.24
N SER A 249 12.12 1.00 24.02
CA SER A 249 10.79 0.67 23.49
C SER A 249 10.22 1.83 22.66
N PHE A 250 10.36 3.07 23.14
CA PHE A 250 9.99 4.26 22.37
C PHE A 250 10.89 4.44 21.14
N ARG A 251 12.21 4.30 21.27
CA ARG A 251 13.18 4.43 20.17
C ARG A 251 12.85 3.47 19.02
N ARG A 252 12.63 2.19 19.34
CA ARG A 252 12.24 1.16 18.38
C ARG A 252 10.86 1.43 17.77
N THR A 253 9.91 1.98 18.54
CA THR A 253 8.60 2.39 18.01
C THR A 253 8.73 3.56 17.02
N LEU A 254 9.55 4.57 17.31
CA LEU A 254 9.82 5.68 16.39
C LEU A 254 10.51 5.20 15.10
N TRP A 255 11.41 4.22 15.19
CA TRP A 255 12.01 3.60 14.02
C TRP A 255 11.03 2.73 13.22
N LEU A 256 10.06 2.06 13.86
CA LEU A 256 8.96 1.39 13.15
C LEU A 256 8.09 2.41 12.38
N ILE A 257 7.81 3.57 12.97
CA ILE A 257 7.12 4.68 12.27
C ILE A 257 7.95 5.15 11.07
N TYR A 258 9.27 5.34 11.20
CA TYR A 258 10.16 5.71 10.07
C TYR A 258 10.16 4.68 8.94
N ILE A 259 10.06 3.39 9.26
CA ILE A 259 9.97 2.31 8.26
C ILE A 259 8.62 2.35 7.53
N LEU A 260 7.50 2.44 8.27
CA LEU A 260 6.15 2.53 7.70
C LEU A 260 5.95 3.83 6.90
N ASP A 261 6.55 4.92 7.35
CA ASP A 261 6.63 6.21 6.65
C ASP A 261 7.34 6.09 5.31
N CYS A 262 8.47 5.39 5.27
CA CYS A 262 9.19 5.12 4.03
C CYS A 262 8.33 4.33 3.04
N PHE A 263 7.54 3.36 3.53
CA PHE A 263 6.70 2.53 2.65
C PHE A 263 5.44 3.27 2.16
N LEU A 264 4.77 4.03 3.03
CA LEU A 264 3.46 4.63 2.74
C LEU A 264 3.51 6.06 2.14
N THR A 265 4.71 6.58 1.88
CA THR A 265 4.95 7.85 1.18
C THR A 265 5.71 7.71 -0.14
N SER A 266 5.84 6.48 -0.66
CA SER A 266 6.55 6.16 -1.92
C SER A 266 5.84 6.59 -3.22
N SER A 267 5.06 7.69 -3.24
CA SER A 267 4.39 8.18 -4.46
C SER A 267 4.03 9.67 -4.35
N PRO A 268 4.01 10.43 -5.46
CA PRO A 268 3.71 11.87 -5.47
C PRO A 268 2.46 12.28 -4.69
N GLY A 269 2.54 13.44 -4.03
CA GLY A 269 1.44 14.04 -3.25
C GLY A 269 1.29 13.52 -1.83
N ARG A 270 1.87 12.36 -1.48
CA ARG A 270 2.06 11.96 -0.07
C ARG A 270 3.34 12.57 0.47
N HIS A 271 3.30 12.99 1.73
CA HIS A 271 4.42 13.68 2.38
C HIS A 271 4.85 12.88 3.62
N PRO A 272 6.16 12.75 3.89
CA PRO A 272 6.66 12.11 5.12
C PRO A 272 6.02 12.67 6.39
N ALA A 273 5.55 11.76 7.24
CA ALA A 273 5.00 12.05 8.57
C ALA A 273 6.10 12.39 9.58
N LEU A 274 7.34 11.93 9.33
CA LEU A 274 8.54 12.29 10.08
C LEU A 274 9.47 13.17 9.20
N SER A 275 9.99 14.23 9.79
CA SER A 275 11.04 15.06 9.18
C SER A 275 12.44 14.52 9.51
N SER A 276 13.45 15.01 8.79
CA SER A 276 14.86 14.76 9.14
C SER A 276 15.20 15.23 10.57
N HIS A 277 14.55 16.28 11.07
CA HIS A 277 14.75 16.78 12.43
C HIS A 277 14.19 15.85 13.52
N ASP A 278 13.19 15.04 13.23
CA ASP A 278 12.64 14.07 14.19
C ASP A 278 13.64 12.94 14.49
N VAL A 279 14.35 12.47 13.45
CA VAL A 279 15.19 11.27 13.50
C VAL A 279 16.70 11.53 13.64
N LYS A 280 17.20 12.73 13.29
CA LYS A 280 18.66 13.02 13.21
C LYS A 280 19.46 12.70 14.48
N ASP A 281 18.91 12.97 15.67
CA ASP A 281 19.59 12.79 16.97
C ASP A 281 19.24 11.46 17.64
N VAL A 282 18.52 10.58 16.96
CA VAL A 282 18.03 9.31 17.51
C VAL A 282 19.06 8.22 17.22
N SER A 283 19.54 7.54 18.27
CA SER A 283 20.34 6.32 18.12
C SER A 283 19.57 5.26 17.31
N LEU A 284 20.28 4.46 16.53
CA LEU A 284 19.75 3.21 16.03
C LEU A 284 19.41 2.26 17.21
N PRO A 285 18.49 1.30 17.02
CA PRO A 285 18.19 0.26 18.01
C PRO A 285 19.44 -0.47 18.51
N CYS A 286 19.48 -0.83 19.78
CA CYS A 286 20.54 -1.68 20.34
C CYS A 286 20.29 -3.16 20.03
N LEU A 287 21.30 -4.03 20.24
CA LEU A 287 21.18 -5.49 20.14
C LEU A 287 19.97 -6.01 20.95
N ASP A 288 19.27 -7.02 20.44
CA ASP A 288 18.14 -7.62 21.16
C ASP A 288 18.53 -8.17 22.54
N MET A 289 19.81 -8.55 22.77
CA MET A 289 20.30 -8.91 24.10
C MET A 289 20.23 -7.73 25.08
N ASN A 290 20.66 -6.53 24.68
CA ASN A 290 20.60 -5.34 25.54
C ASN A 290 19.17 -4.94 25.85
N TYR A 291 18.28 -5.04 24.86
CA TYR A 291 16.85 -4.77 25.03
C TYR A 291 16.21 -5.77 26.00
N ASN A 292 16.35 -7.08 25.75
CA ASN A 292 15.72 -8.15 26.57
C ASN A 292 16.17 -8.17 28.04
N PHE A 293 17.38 -7.67 28.35
CA PHE A 293 17.93 -7.60 29.71
C PHE A 293 18.00 -6.17 30.28
N GLY A 294 17.33 -5.18 29.66
CA GLY A 294 17.30 -3.80 30.15
C GLY A 294 18.68 -3.17 30.38
N SER A 295 19.70 -3.60 29.62
CA SER A 295 21.11 -3.32 29.89
C SER A 295 21.57 -2.07 29.11
N PRO A 296 21.77 -0.90 29.75
CA PRO A 296 21.89 0.38 29.04
C PRO A 296 23.15 0.49 28.18
N VAL A 297 22.99 0.91 26.93
CA VAL A 297 24.07 1.14 25.96
C VAL A 297 23.78 2.34 25.06
N TYR A 298 24.84 2.97 24.56
CA TYR A 298 24.76 3.98 23.50
C TYR A 298 25.07 3.37 22.14
N VAL A 299 24.27 3.73 21.14
CA VAL A 299 24.42 3.29 19.75
C VAL A 299 24.45 4.50 18.83
N ARG A 300 25.20 4.44 17.73
CA ARG A 300 25.30 5.50 16.73
C ARG A 300 23.93 5.89 16.14
N THR A 301 23.81 7.14 15.68
CA THR A 301 22.65 7.64 14.93
C THR A 301 22.59 7.04 13.51
N LEU A 302 21.50 7.32 12.79
CA LEU A 302 21.35 7.01 11.36
C LEU A 302 22.45 7.63 10.48
N ASN A 303 23.06 8.72 10.94
CA ASN A 303 24.17 9.42 10.28
C ASN A 303 25.56 8.95 10.78
N GLY A 304 25.62 7.92 11.62
CA GLY A 304 26.86 7.34 12.13
C GLY A 304 27.50 8.09 13.30
N THR A 305 26.95 9.23 13.73
CA THR A 305 27.47 10.00 14.87
C THR A 305 27.15 9.33 16.21
N PRO A 306 27.90 9.61 17.29
CA PRO A 306 27.42 9.41 18.65
C PRO A 306 26.08 10.14 18.87
N PRO A 307 25.21 9.66 19.78
CA PRO A 307 23.99 10.37 20.14
C PRO A 307 24.28 11.54 21.08
N SER A 308 23.58 12.67 20.91
CA SER A 308 23.78 13.92 21.66
C SER A 308 23.52 13.84 23.17
N ILE A 309 23.06 12.69 23.66
CA ILE A 309 22.82 12.36 25.08
C ILE A 309 24.08 11.78 25.74
N MET A 310 25.07 11.33 24.95
CA MET A 310 26.29 10.70 25.44
C MET A 310 27.24 11.75 26.03
N ALA A 311 27.50 11.67 27.34
CA ALA A 311 28.25 12.69 28.08
C ALA A 311 29.73 12.83 27.64
N ASP A 312 30.32 11.72 27.18
CA ASP A 312 31.60 11.71 26.45
C ASP A 312 31.36 11.20 25.02
N PRO A 313 31.37 12.07 23.99
CA PRO A 313 31.24 11.67 22.60
C PRO A 313 32.35 10.74 22.07
N ALA A 314 33.49 10.63 22.76
CA ALA A 314 34.58 9.71 22.42
C ALA A 314 34.47 8.35 23.15
N GLY A 315 33.46 8.18 24.01
CA GLY A 315 33.19 6.92 24.70
C GLY A 315 32.81 5.77 23.76
N PRO A 316 32.92 4.51 24.20
CA PRO A 316 32.64 3.34 23.38
C PRO A 316 31.15 3.26 23.00
N LEU A 317 30.87 3.18 21.70
CA LEU A 317 29.56 2.87 21.16
C LEU A 317 29.37 1.35 21.05
N SER A 318 28.17 0.87 21.37
CA SER A 318 27.75 -0.50 21.14
C SER A 318 27.34 -0.74 19.68
N GLU A 319 27.28 -2.01 19.30
CA GLU A 319 26.86 -2.45 17.97
C GLU A 319 25.38 -2.12 17.69
N VAL A 320 25.03 -2.05 16.40
CA VAL A 320 23.65 -1.82 15.94
C VAL A 320 22.87 -3.13 16.04
N GLY A 321 21.67 -3.08 16.61
CA GLY A 321 20.81 -4.25 16.72
C GLY A 321 20.21 -4.73 15.40
N GLU A 322 19.66 -5.93 15.42
CA GLU A 322 19.05 -6.58 14.25
C GLU A 322 17.96 -5.70 13.61
N PHE A 323 17.14 -5.06 14.44
CA PHE A 323 16.12 -4.09 13.99
C PHE A 323 16.74 -2.80 13.42
N GLY A 324 17.92 -2.38 13.91
CA GLY A 324 18.66 -1.24 13.37
C GLY A 324 19.25 -1.50 11.98
N HIS A 325 19.56 -2.76 11.65
CA HIS A 325 19.94 -3.14 10.29
C HIS A 325 18.75 -3.08 9.32
N ILE A 326 17.52 -3.36 9.76
CA ILE A 326 16.30 -3.09 8.95
C ILE A 326 16.14 -1.58 8.71
N VAL A 327 16.38 -0.74 9.72
CA VAL A 327 16.34 0.73 9.56
C VAL A 327 17.37 1.22 8.54
N LEU A 328 18.60 0.71 8.60
CA LEU A 328 19.67 1.05 7.64
C LEU A 328 19.30 0.62 6.20
N ALA A 329 18.83 -0.61 6.01
CA ALA A 329 18.37 -1.07 4.70
C ALA A 329 17.17 -0.27 4.18
N THR A 330 16.29 0.20 5.08
CA THR A 330 15.15 1.04 4.74
C THR A 330 15.54 2.49 4.41
N LYS A 331 16.66 3.02 4.97
CA LYS A 331 17.28 4.26 4.47
C LYS A 331 17.72 4.10 3.01
N SER A 332 18.36 2.97 2.67
CA SER A 332 18.73 2.69 1.27
C SER A 332 17.50 2.67 0.35
N TRP A 333 16.42 2.01 0.77
CA TRP A 333 15.14 2.01 0.04
C TRP A 333 14.58 3.42 -0.12
N ARG A 334 14.63 4.27 0.93
CA ARG A 334 14.18 5.69 0.86
C ARG A 334 14.94 6.46 -0.22
N ASN A 335 16.27 6.36 -0.26
CA ASN A 335 17.11 7.04 -1.25
C ASN A 335 16.77 6.61 -2.69
N VAL A 336 16.48 5.31 -2.91
CA VAL A 336 16.07 4.78 -4.23
C VAL A 336 14.68 5.29 -4.64
N VAL A 337 13.71 5.29 -3.71
CA VAL A 337 12.37 5.84 -3.95
C VAL A 337 12.41 7.35 -4.22
N GLU A 338 13.27 8.10 -3.52
CA GLU A 338 13.48 9.53 -3.75
C GLU A 338 13.99 9.79 -5.18
N MET A 339 15.00 9.04 -5.65
CA MET A 339 15.44 9.10 -7.05
C MET A 339 14.29 8.77 -8.02
N MET A 340 13.59 7.65 -7.83
CA MET A 340 12.50 7.23 -8.71
C MET A 340 11.35 8.25 -8.80
N THR A 341 11.05 8.96 -7.71
CA THR A 341 9.93 9.93 -7.63
C THR A 341 10.31 11.37 -7.99
N THR A 342 11.60 11.69 -8.10
CA THR A 342 12.09 13.03 -8.46
C THR A 342 12.72 13.12 -9.86
N THR A 343 13.00 11.98 -10.51
CA THR A 343 13.82 11.92 -11.73
C THR A 343 13.01 11.55 -12.97
N THR A 344 12.97 12.44 -13.97
CA THR A 344 12.38 12.21 -15.30
C THR A 344 13.34 11.46 -16.23
N LEU A 345 12.97 11.21 -17.49
CA LEU A 345 13.92 10.74 -18.51
C LEU A 345 14.95 11.83 -18.87
N GLU A 346 14.57 13.10 -18.83
CA GLU A 346 15.42 14.25 -19.16
C GLU A 346 16.42 14.61 -18.04
N THR A 347 16.05 14.36 -16.79
CA THR A 347 16.85 14.68 -15.59
C THR A 347 17.62 13.47 -15.05
N PHE A 348 17.59 12.34 -15.76
CA PHE A 348 18.26 11.12 -15.36
C PHE A 348 19.79 11.28 -15.27
N SER A 349 20.37 10.76 -14.19
CA SER A 349 21.82 10.70 -13.96
C SER A 349 22.27 9.27 -13.67
N GLU A 350 23.21 8.77 -14.47
CA GLU A 350 23.87 7.50 -14.18
C GLU A 350 24.80 7.63 -12.96
N GLU A 351 25.42 8.79 -12.72
CA GLU A 351 26.22 9.04 -11.52
C GLU A 351 25.38 8.88 -10.24
N GLN A 352 24.15 9.40 -10.23
CA GLN A 352 23.21 9.21 -9.12
C GLN A 352 22.86 7.74 -8.92
N CYS A 353 22.68 6.98 -10.00
CA CYS A 353 22.43 5.53 -9.92
C CYS A 353 23.64 4.78 -9.36
N LEU A 354 24.85 5.08 -9.82
CA LEU A 354 26.09 4.48 -9.31
C LEU A 354 26.34 4.83 -7.84
N GLY A 355 25.98 6.04 -7.40
CA GLY A 355 26.01 6.45 -5.99
C GLY A 355 25.03 5.63 -5.13
N LEU A 356 23.80 5.40 -5.62
CA LEU A 356 22.82 4.55 -4.94
C LEU A 356 23.27 3.09 -4.83
N GLU A 357 23.94 2.54 -5.85
CA GLU A 357 24.53 1.20 -5.77
C GLU A 357 25.64 1.13 -4.71
N GLN A 358 26.51 2.15 -4.65
CA GLN A 358 27.57 2.25 -3.64
C GLN A 358 27.00 2.37 -2.23
N ASP A 359 25.91 3.14 -2.02
CA ASP A 359 25.19 3.22 -0.75
C ASP A 359 24.64 1.85 -0.30
N ILE A 360 24.00 1.10 -1.22
CA ILE A 360 23.46 -0.23 -0.95
C ILE A 360 24.59 -1.21 -0.59
N ASP A 361 25.68 -1.22 -1.37
CA ASP A 361 26.81 -2.12 -1.15
C ASP A 361 27.63 -1.75 0.11
N ALA A 362 27.74 -0.47 0.46
CA ALA A 362 28.30 -0.02 1.73
C ALA A 362 27.46 -0.52 2.92
N ILE A 363 26.13 -0.51 2.81
CA ILE A 363 25.25 -1.09 3.84
C ILE A 363 25.45 -2.61 3.92
N ARG A 364 25.51 -3.35 2.79
CA ARG A 364 25.83 -4.79 2.76
C ARG A 364 27.16 -5.11 3.45
N GLN A 365 28.20 -4.31 3.18
CA GLN A 365 29.53 -4.46 3.79
C GLN A 365 29.55 -4.09 5.28
N SER A 366 28.64 -3.24 5.74
CA SER A 366 28.49 -2.86 7.16
C SER A 366 27.71 -3.87 8.02
N LEU A 367 27.18 -4.95 7.42
CA LEU A 367 26.47 -6.00 8.16
C LEU A 367 27.44 -6.86 8.99
N PRO A 368 27.09 -7.22 10.25
CA PRO A 368 27.84 -8.20 11.03
C PRO A 368 28.04 -9.52 10.26
N LEU A 369 29.12 -10.24 10.56
CA LEU A 369 29.55 -11.45 9.82
C LEU A 369 28.48 -12.55 9.70
N HIS A 370 27.48 -12.56 10.58
CA HIS A 370 26.32 -13.45 10.54
C HIS A 370 25.21 -12.94 9.59
N PHE A 371 24.94 -11.64 9.53
CA PHE A 371 23.97 -11.05 8.59
C PHE A 371 24.49 -10.88 7.15
N ALA A 372 25.80 -10.91 6.94
CA ALA A 372 26.40 -10.85 5.60
C ALA A 372 25.89 -12.00 4.68
N ASP A 373 25.49 -11.68 3.44
CA ASP A 373 24.86 -12.66 2.54
C ASP A 373 25.87 -13.71 2.05
N LYS A 374 25.62 -14.98 2.40
CA LYS A 374 26.46 -16.14 2.04
C LYS A 374 25.57 -17.38 1.90
N PRO A 375 25.94 -18.37 1.06
CA PRO A 375 25.19 -19.62 0.93
C PRO A 375 24.88 -20.28 2.28
N GLY A 376 23.61 -20.61 2.52
CA GLY A 376 23.13 -21.28 3.73
C GLY A 376 22.84 -20.38 4.95
N GLN A 377 23.23 -19.11 4.97
CA GLN A 377 23.04 -18.23 6.14
C GLN A 377 21.57 -18.07 6.54
N ILE A 378 20.65 -17.98 5.56
CA ILE A 378 19.20 -17.93 5.82
C ILE A 378 18.71 -19.14 6.63
N ASN A 379 19.23 -20.34 6.39
CA ASN A 379 18.83 -21.56 7.10
C ASN A 379 19.32 -21.58 8.56
N LEU A 380 20.50 -21.01 8.82
CA LEU A 380 20.99 -20.77 10.18
C LEU A 380 20.13 -19.73 10.89
N HIS A 381 19.81 -18.61 10.25
CA HIS A 381 18.92 -17.59 10.82
C HIS A 381 17.50 -18.12 11.07
N ILE A 382 16.95 -18.98 10.21
CA ILE A 382 15.69 -19.70 10.45
C ILE A 382 15.79 -20.55 11.72
N THR A 383 16.83 -21.37 11.84
CA THR A 383 17.05 -22.23 13.02
C THR A 383 17.21 -21.43 14.31
N MET A 384 17.83 -20.25 14.22
CA MET A 384 18.00 -19.28 15.32
C MET A 384 16.79 -18.34 15.51
N GLY A 385 15.67 -18.53 14.79
CA GLY A 385 14.44 -17.74 14.94
C GLY A 385 14.49 -16.31 14.39
N SER A 386 15.58 -15.91 13.71
CA SER A 386 15.81 -14.56 13.15
C SER A 386 15.71 -14.51 11.61
N GLY A 387 15.29 -15.60 10.96
CA GLY A 387 15.18 -15.72 9.49
C GLY A 387 14.37 -14.61 8.82
N TYR A 388 13.24 -14.21 9.40
CA TYR A 388 12.45 -13.08 8.87
C TYR A 388 13.18 -11.74 8.94
N THR A 389 14.03 -11.52 9.94
CA THR A 389 14.85 -10.30 10.05
C THR A 389 15.95 -10.28 9.00
N TYR A 390 16.68 -11.40 8.83
CA TYR A 390 17.67 -11.55 7.75
C TYR A 390 17.04 -11.31 6.38
N ALA A 391 15.92 -11.98 6.09
CA ALA A 391 15.26 -11.87 4.80
C ALA A 391 14.66 -10.49 4.56
N MET A 392 14.15 -9.79 5.58
CA MET A 392 13.67 -8.41 5.45
C MET A 392 14.80 -7.43 5.09
N ILE A 393 15.98 -7.55 5.74
CA ILE A 393 17.17 -6.75 5.43
C ILE A 393 17.58 -6.94 3.97
N HIS A 394 17.72 -8.20 3.52
CA HIS A 394 18.16 -8.49 2.16
C HIS A 394 17.09 -8.21 1.11
N SER A 395 15.79 -8.42 1.39
CA SER A 395 14.69 -7.98 0.51
C SER A 395 14.73 -6.47 0.25
N LEU A 396 15.01 -5.64 1.26
CA LEU A 396 15.14 -4.18 1.08
C LEU A 396 16.32 -3.82 0.15
N LEU A 397 17.51 -4.35 0.42
CA LEU A 397 18.73 -4.06 -0.35
C LEU A 397 18.65 -4.61 -1.78
N ASN A 398 18.11 -5.82 -1.95
CA ASN A 398 17.95 -6.46 -3.25
C ASN A 398 16.83 -5.82 -4.07
N CYS A 399 15.70 -5.42 -3.46
CA CYS A 399 14.66 -4.65 -4.15
C CYS A 399 15.19 -3.29 -4.62
N GLY A 400 15.93 -2.57 -3.78
CA GLY A 400 16.63 -1.34 -4.19
C GLY A 400 17.61 -1.56 -5.35
N THR A 401 18.37 -2.66 -5.33
CA THR A 401 19.30 -3.05 -6.42
C THR A 401 18.55 -3.28 -7.73
N ILE A 402 17.40 -3.96 -7.69
CA ILE A 402 16.55 -4.19 -8.87
C ILE A 402 15.99 -2.87 -9.39
N PHE A 403 15.45 -2.01 -8.52
CA PHE A 403 14.88 -0.71 -8.91
C PHE A 403 15.90 0.19 -9.62
N VAL A 404 17.13 0.34 -9.07
CA VAL A 404 18.18 1.16 -9.67
C VAL A 404 18.61 0.61 -11.03
N ASN A 405 18.93 -0.68 -11.13
CA ASN A 405 19.38 -1.28 -12.40
C ASN A 405 18.26 -1.31 -13.44
N ARG A 406 17.01 -1.61 -13.04
CA ARG A 406 15.85 -1.53 -13.92
C ARG A 406 15.64 -0.13 -14.46
N ARG A 407 15.85 0.94 -13.66
CA ARG A 407 15.75 2.32 -14.16
C ARG A 407 16.88 2.68 -15.13
N ARG A 408 18.12 2.22 -14.90
CA ARG A 408 19.23 2.34 -15.87
C ARG A 408 18.89 1.67 -17.20
N ILE A 409 18.37 0.43 -17.17
CA ILE A 409 17.93 -0.29 -18.38
C ILE A 409 16.78 0.45 -19.06
N LEU A 410 15.78 0.94 -18.30
CA LEU A 410 14.63 1.68 -18.83
C LEU A 410 15.05 2.95 -19.57
N GLN A 411 16.07 3.67 -19.09
CA GLN A 411 16.63 4.82 -19.80
C GLN A 411 17.20 4.41 -21.18
N VAL A 412 17.90 3.29 -21.28
CA VAL A 412 18.51 2.83 -22.53
C VAL A 412 17.47 2.28 -23.53
N VAL A 413 16.43 1.59 -23.06
CA VAL A 413 15.40 1.01 -23.95
C VAL A 413 14.30 1.98 -24.38
N THR A 414 14.27 3.20 -23.81
CA THR A 414 13.33 4.27 -24.19
C THR A 414 13.96 5.34 -25.08
N ASP A 415 15.26 5.24 -25.38
CA ASP A 415 15.94 6.07 -26.36
C ASP A 415 15.52 5.70 -27.80
N GLU A 416 15.29 6.70 -28.67
CA GLU A 416 14.85 6.47 -30.05
C GLU A 416 15.86 5.69 -30.91
N SER A 417 17.14 5.65 -30.51
CA SER A 417 18.20 4.87 -31.16
C SER A 417 18.33 3.43 -30.64
N PHE A 418 17.49 3.01 -29.69
CA PHE A 418 17.57 1.67 -29.11
C PHE A 418 17.43 0.57 -30.17
N ASN A 419 18.37 -0.37 -30.16
CA ASN A 419 18.38 -1.54 -31.03
C ASN A 419 18.73 -2.80 -30.22
N LEU A 420 17.92 -3.84 -30.34
CA LEU A 420 18.04 -5.06 -29.54
C LEU A 420 19.28 -5.92 -29.90
N ASP A 421 19.70 -5.91 -31.16
CA ASP A 421 20.91 -6.61 -31.59
C ASP A 421 22.16 -5.81 -31.22
N ALA A 422 22.08 -4.47 -31.26
CA ALA A 422 23.11 -3.63 -30.66
C ALA A 422 23.23 -3.90 -29.15
N TRP A 423 22.11 -4.01 -28.41
CA TRP A 423 22.08 -4.38 -26.98
C TRP A 423 22.77 -5.72 -26.70
N ARG A 424 22.46 -6.76 -27.48
CA ARG A 424 23.10 -8.09 -27.37
C ARG A 424 24.62 -8.06 -27.60
N MET A 425 25.09 -7.09 -28.39
CA MET A 425 26.50 -6.84 -28.69
C MET A 425 27.13 -5.70 -27.85
N SER A 426 26.42 -5.20 -26.83
CA SER A 426 26.76 -3.92 -26.17
C SER A 426 27.72 -4.02 -24.97
N SER A 427 27.89 -2.89 -24.29
CA SER A 427 28.83 -2.69 -23.19
C SER A 427 28.66 -3.67 -22.03
N HIS A 428 29.80 -4.05 -21.44
CA HIS A 428 29.94 -4.86 -20.23
C HIS A 428 29.07 -4.37 -19.04
N ALA A 429 28.75 -3.07 -19.02
CA ALA A 429 27.89 -2.44 -18.01
C ALA A 429 26.40 -2.84 -18.11
N HIS A 430 25.89 -3.11 -19.32
CA HIS A 430 24.50 -3.54 -19.52
C HIS A 430 24.31 -4.98 -19.04
N ALA A 431 25.24 -5.87 -19.36
CA ALA A 431 25.29 -7.22 -18.82
C ALA A 431 25.33 -7.20 -17.29
N GLN A 432 26.22 -6.41 -16.69
CA GLN A 432 26.33 -6.26 -15.23
C GLN A 432 25.02 -5.79 -14.58
N ALA A 433 24.25 -4.91 -15.22
CA ALA A 433 22.95 -4.46 -14.71
C ALA A 433 21.90 -5.59 -14.73
N VAL A 434 21.89 -6.42 -15.78
CA VAL A 434 21.03 -7.61 -15.87
C VAL A 434 21.45 -8.66 -14.84
N ASP A 435 22.75 -8.97 -14.73
CA ASP A 435 23.30 -9.92 -13.75
C ASP A 435 22.93 -9.54 -12.32
N ARG A 436 23.04 -8.25 -11.97
CA ARG A 436 22.62 -7.71 -10.67
C ARG A 436 21.13 -7.90 -10.41
N ILE A 437 20.27 -7.70 -11.40
CA ILE A 437 18.83 -7.95 -11.28
C ILE A 437 18.55 -9.44 -11.06
N PHE A 438 19.17 -10.33 -11.82
CA PHE A 438 18.99 -11.78 -11.67
C PHE A 438 19.51 -12.27 -10.30
N ALA A 439 20.70 -11.85 -9.87
CA ALA A 439 21.28 -12.22 -8.58
C ALA A 439 20.42 -11.72 -7.39
N ALA A 440 19.98 -10.46 -7.44
CA ALA A 440 19.09 -9.89 -6.43
C ALA A 440 17.73 -10.60 -6.38
N SER A 441 17.16 -10.92 -7.56
CA SER A 441 15.90 -11.66 -7.69
C SER A 441 16.02 -13.08 -7.14
N HIS A 442 17.11 -13.79 -7.46
CA HIS A 442 17.37 -15.12 -6.92
C HIS A 442 17.57 -15.09 -5.39
N SER A 443 18.33 -14.14 -4.84
CA SER A 443 18.52 -14.02 -3.38
C SER A 443 17.20 -13.73 -2.64
N ILE A 444 16.30 -12.90 -3.22
CA ILE A 444 14.93 -12.69 -2.70
C ILE A 444 14.14 -14.01 -2.69
N ILE A 445 13.96 -14.65 -3.85
CA ILE A 445 13.10 -15.83 -3.98
C ILE A 445 13.64 -17.01 -3.18
N HIS A 446 14.96 -17.25 -3.20
CA HIS A 446 15.61 -18.24 -2.35
C HIS A 446 15.36 -17.98 -0.85
N SER A 447 15.43 -16.73 -0.40
CA SER A 447 15.21 -16.39 1.02
C SER A 447 13.76 -16.60 1.47
N LEU A 448 12.78 -16.23 0.63
CA LEU A 448 11.36 -16.47 0.92
C LEU A 448 11.01 -17.97 0.88
N LEU A 449 11.50 -18.70 -0.13
CA LEU A 449 11.30 -20.15 -0.20
C LEU A 449 11.98 -20.87 0.97
N SER A 450 13.18 -20.46 1.39
CA SER A 450 13.85 -21.03 2.58
C SER A 450 13.00 -20.85 3.84
N LEU A 451 12.43 -19.65 4.03
CA LEU A 451 11.54 -19.36 5.17
C LEU A 451 10.28 -20.22 5.18
N GLU A 452 9.70 -20.48 4.01
CA GLU A 452 8.55 -21.38 3.89
C GLU A 452 8.91 -22.84 4.22
N HIS A 453 10.00 -23.36 3.65
CA HIS A 453 10.45 -24.73 3.91
C HIS A 453 10.88 -24.97 5.37
N GLY A 454 11.36 -23.92 6.03
CA GLY A 454 11.82 -23.96 7.42
C GLY A 454 10.75 -23.69 8.49
N ALA A 455 9.49 -23.47 8.11
CA ALA A 455 8.41 -23.13 9.03
C ALA A 455 7.55 -24.35 9.47
N ASP A 456 6.80 -24.19 10.56
CA ASP A 456 5.96 -25.26 11.11
C ASP A 456 4.81 -25.61 10.15
N LYS A 457 4.71 -26.86 9.70
CA LYS A 457 3.73 -27.31 8.68
C LYS A 457 2.24 -27.09 9.01
N GLU A 458 1.90 -26.80 10.27
CA GLU A 458 0.55 -26.48 10.73
C GLU A 458 0.32 -24.97 10.94
N GLY A 459 1.36 -24.14 10.74
CA GLY A 459 1.28 -22.69 10.83
C GLY A 459 0.82 -22.07 9.53
N ILE A 460 -0.05 -21.06 9.59
CA ILE A 460 -0.38 -20.24 8.43
C ILE A 460 0.76 -19.25 8.19
N HIS A 461 1.47 -19.43 7.07
CA HIS A 461 2.58 -18.57 6.68
C HIS A 461 2.05 -17.33 5.95
N CYS A 462 2.33 -16.16 6.52
CA CYS A 462 2.01 -14.88 5.90
C CYS A 462 3.29 -14.06 5.83
N PHE A 463 3.77 -13.80 4.62
CA PHE A 463 4.94 -12.96 4.42
C PHE A 463 4.58 -11.48 4.65
N PRO A 464 5.52 -10.69 5.20
CA PRO A 464 5.41 -9.23 5.24
C PRO A 464 5.17 -8.65 3.84
N ILE A 465 4.32 -7.62 3.77
CA ILE A 465 3.92 -6.98 2.51
C ILE A 465 5.13 -6.57 1.66
N PHE A 466 6.19 -6.02 2.28
CA PHE A 466 7.43 -5.67 1.56
C PHE A 466 8.13 -6.88 0.95
N MET A 467 8.17 -8.02 1.64
CA MET A 467 8.82 -9.22 1.13
C MET A 467 8.06 -9.78 -0.08
N LEU A 468 6.73 -9.80 -0.03
CA LEU A 468 5.86 -10.13 -1.18
C LEU A 468 6.02 -9.13 -2.34
N PHE A 469 6.16 -7.84 -2.04
CA PHE A 469 6.45 -6.83 -3.06
C PHE A 469 7.82 -7.06 -3.70
N SER A 470 8.86 -7.38 -2.91
CA SER A 470 10.19 -7.69 -3.47
C SER A 470 10.18 -8.92 -4.38
N ALA A 471 9.34 -9.92 -4.08
CA ALA A 471 9.10 -11.05 -4.97
C ALA A 471 8.32 -10.63 -6.25
N PHE A 472 7.32 -9.76 -6.13
CA PHE A 472 6.63 -9.19 -7.28
C PHE A 472 7.58 -8.41 -8.21
N THR A 473 8.42 -7.53 -7.65
CA THR A 473 9.42 -6.75 -8.39
C THR A 473 10.44 -7.66 -9.07
N ALA A 474 10.92 -8.70 -8.37
CA ALA A 474 11.82 -9.70 -8.93
C ALA A 474 11.19 -10.43 -10.13
N GLY A 475 10.02 -11.04 -9.93
CA GLY A 475 9.31 -11.77 -11.00
C GLY A 475 8.94 -10.89 -12.19
N SER A 476 8.39 -9.70 -11.98
CA SER A 476 7.95 -8.82 -13.07
C SER A 476 9.13 -8.29 -13.88
N THR A 477 10.21 -7.87 -13.20
CA THR A 477 11.42 -7.38 -13.89
C THR A 477 12.12 -8.49 -14.65
N VAL A 478 12.25 -9.69 -14.08
CA VAL A 478 12.88 -10.85 -14.77
C VAL A 478 12.03 -11.35 -15.94
N ALA A 479 10.69 -11.36 -15.81
CA ALA A 479 9.80 -11.66 -16.93
C ALA A 479 9.95 -10.64 -18.06
N TYR A 480 10.00 -9.35 -17.74
CA TYR A 480 10.22 -8.28 -18.71
C TYR A 480 11.55 -8.41 -19.45
N LEU A 481 12.67 -8.61 -18.73
CA LEU A 481 13.99 -8.76 -19.36
C LEU A 481 14.04 -9.97 -20.31
N ALA A 482 13.38 -11.08 -19.96
CA ALA A 482 13.26 -12.24 -20.83
C ALA A 482 12.35 -11.96 -22.05
N LEU A 483 11.15 -11.42 -21.85
CA LEU A 483 10.16 -11.16 -22.91
C LEU A 483 10.61 -10.10 -23.93
N LYS A 484 11.35 -9.07 -23.50
CA LYS A 484 11.95 -8.05 -24.37
C LYS A 484 13.22 -8.57 -25.07
N GLY A 485 13.74 -9.75 -24.69
CA GLY A 485 14.97 -10.34 -25.23
C GLY A 485 16.26 -9.65 -24.78
N LEU A 486 16.21 -8.94 -23.64
CA LEU A 486 17.33 -8.21 -23.02
C LEU A 486 18.21 -9.12 -22.16
N ALA A 487 17.64 -10.20 -21.63
CA ALA A 487 18.36 -11.22 -20.87
C ALA A 487 19.13 -12.20 -21.79
N PRO A 488 20.27 -12.75 -21.33
CA PRO A 488 20.96 -13.85 -22.00
C PRO A 488 20.06 -15.10 -22.21
N LEU A 489 20.29 -15.86 -23.28
CA LEU A 489 19.45 -17.01 -23.64
C LEU A 489 19.63 -18.21 -22.69
N ASP A 490 20.80 -18.36 -22.08
CA ASP A 490 21.13 -19.42 -21.12
C ASP A 490 20.41 -19.28 -19.78
N VAL A 491 20.00 -18.06 -19.39
CA VAL A 491 19.23 -17.84 -18.15
C VAL A 491 17.71 -18.04 -18.29
N THR A 492 17.22 -18.48 -19.45
CA THR A 492 15.77 -18.66 -19.75
C THR A 492 15.05 -19.60 -18.77
N GLU A 493 15.70 -20.69 -18.33
CA GLU A 493 15.13 -21.58 -17.31
C GLU A 493 15.10 -20.92 -15.92
N SER A 494 16.17 -20.21 -15.55
CA SER A 494 16.24 -19.46 -14.29
C SER A 494 15.17 -18.37 -14.23
N ALA A 495 14.99 -17.62 -15.32
CA ALA A 495 13.92 -16.64 -15.47
C ALA A 495 12.54 -17.29 -15.29
N SER A 496 12.29 -18.42 -15.97
CA SER A 496 11.03 -19.17 -15.84
C SER A 496 10.76 -19.63 -14.40
N GLY A 497 11.80 -20.07 -13.68
CA GLY A 497 11.74 -20.43 -12.27
C GLY A 497 11.39 -19.25 -11.36
N ILE A 498 12.16 -18.16 -11.44
CA ILE A 498 11.94 -16.92 -10.68
C ILE A 498 10.52 -16.40 -10.87
N VAL A 499 10.03 -16.34 -12.12
CA VAL A 499 8.68 -15.84 -12.45
C VAL A 499 7.58 -16.74 -11.88
N ARG A 500 7.72 -18.07 -12.03
CA ARG A 500 6.79 -19.07 -11.48
C ARG A 500 6.69 -18.96 -9.95
N ASP A 501 7.83 -18.87 -9.28
CA ASP A 501 7.88 -18.91 -7.82
C ASP A 501 7.47 -17.56 -7.21
N SER A 502 7.77 -16.44 -7.90
CA SER A 502 7.21 -15.12 -7.58
C SER A 502 5.68 -15.09 -7.69
N LEU A 503 5.12 -15.65 -8.77
CA LEU A 503 3.66 -15.75 -8.98
C LEU A 503 3.01 -16.62 -7.89
N ARG A 504 3.66 -17.72 -7.50
CA ARG A 504 3.21 -18.55 -6.38
C ARG A 504 3.17 -17.75 -5.07
N LEU A 505 4.28 -17.12 -4.69
CA LEU A 505 4.37 -16.32 -3.46
C LEU A 505 3.33 -15.20 -3.42
N CYS A 506 3.10 -14.52 -4.56
CA CYS A 506 2.07 -13.49 -4.66
C CYS A 506 0.64 -14.05 -4.57
N ARG A 507 0.36 -15.20 -5.18
CA ARG A 507 -0.95 -15.87 -5.07
C ARG A 507 -1.23 -16.28 -3.64
N ASP A 508 -0.33 -17.06 -3.03
CA ASP A 508 -0.48 -17.61 -1.69
C ASP A 508 -0.54 -16.46 -0.65
N GLY A 509 0.22 -15.37 -0.86
CA GLY A 509 0.15 -14.13 -0.07
C GLY A 509 -1.12 -13.29 -0.27
N SER A 510 -1.82 -13.39 -1.42
CA SER A 510 -3.02 -12.59 -1.72
C SER A 510 -4.27 -13.01 -0.94
N GLU A 511 -4.30 -14.26 -0.43
CA GLU A 511 -5.35 -14.72 0.50
C GLU A 511 -5.29 -13.96 1.82
N SER A 512 -4.08 -13.65 2.29
CA SER A 512 -3.84 -12.85 3.49
C SER A 512 -3.97 -11.35 3.20
N TRP A 513 -3.36 -10.85 2.13
CA TRP A 513 -3.31 -9.42 1.81
C TRP A 513 -4.01 -9.09 0.49
N PRO A 514 -5.24 -8.54 0.50
CA PRO A 514 -5.93 -8.03 -0.68
C PRO A 514 -5.10 -7.06 -1.55
N LEU A 515 -4.12 -6.39 -0.95
CA LEU A 515 -3.09 -5.57 -1.61
C LEU A 515 -2.28 -6.30 -2.69
N VAL A 516 -2.03 -7.60 -2.53
CA VAL A 516 -1.17 -8.40 -3.41
C VAL A 516 -1.94 -8.91 -4.64
N LEU A 517 -3.27 -8.86 -4.63
CA LEU A 517 -4.12 -9.39 -5.71
C LEU A 517 -3.86 -8.75 -7.11
N PRO A 518 -3.60 -7.43 -7.26
CA PRO A 518 -3.20 -6.86 -8.54
C PRO A 518 -1.83 -7.39 -9.01
N TRP A 519 -0.87 -7.53 -8.09
CA TRP A 519 0.49 -8.02 -8.36
C TRP A 519 0.47 -9.48 -8.85
N GLN A 520 -0.35 -10.31 -8.20
CA GLN A 520 -0.65 -11.69 -8.61
C GLN A 520 -1.22 -11.76 -10.03
N ARG A 521 -2.20 -10.91 -10.36
CA ARG A 521 -2.83 -10.87 -11.69
C ARG A 521 -1.83 -10.44 -12.77
N HIS A 522 -1.06 -9.39 -12.50
CA HIS A 522 -0.02 -8.89 -13.41
C HIS A 522 1.02 -9.98 -13.73
N LEU A 523 1.58 -10.65 -12.70
CA LEU A 523 2.48 -11.78 -12.89
C LEU A 523 1.82 -12.97 -13.60
N SER A 524 0.52 -13.18 -13.44
CA SER A 524 -0.19 -14.27 -14.12
C SER A 524 -0.22 -14.06 -15.63
N VAL A 525 -0.34 -12.82 -16.11
CA VAL A 525 -0.26 -12.46 -17.54
C VAL A 525 1.17 -12.64 -18.05
N MET A 526 2.16 -12.05 -17.36
CA MET A 526 3.58 -12.20 -17.74
C MET A 526 4.01 -13.67 -17.77
N SER A 527 3.54 -14.49 -16.83
CA SER A 527 3.83 -15.92 -16.77
C SER A 527 3.09 -16.74 -17.83
N LYS A 528 1.92 -16.30 -18.32
CA LYS A 528 1.25 -16.90 -19.50
C LYS A 528 2.15 -16.71 -20.73
N VAL A 529 2.41 -15.46 -21.09
CA VAL A 529 3.15 -15.09 -22.31
C VAL A 529 4.59 -15.62 -22.31
N LEU A 530 5.29 -15.60 -21.16
CA LEU A 530 6.65 -16.15 -21.06
C LEU A 530 6.70 -17.66 -21.33
N ARG A 531 5.67 -18.43 -20.94
CA ARG A 531 5.61 -19.86 -21.28
C ARG A 531 5.35 -20.09 -22.77
N GLU A 532 4.51 -19.26 -23.39
CA GLU A 532 4.14 -19.37 -24.80
C GLU A 532 5.31 -19.02 -25.73
N VAL A 533 6.11 -18.00 -25.37
CA VAL A 533 7.39 -17.70 -26.03
C VAL A 533 8.40 -18.85 -25.84
N ASN A 534 8.47 -19.42 -24.63
CA ASN A 534 9.41 -20.50 -24.33
C ASN A 534 9.00 -21.87 -24.91
N SER A 535 7.73 -22.11 -25.24
CA SER A 535 7.31 -23.30 -26.01
C SER A 535 7.55 -23.11 -27.51
N THR A 536 7.13 -21.98 -28.08
CA THR A 536 7.36 -21.69 -29.52
C THR A 536 8.85 -21.63 -29.88
N SER A 537 9.72 -21.23 -28.94
CA SER A 537 11.18 -21.27 -29.12
C SER A 537 11.79 -22.69 -29.02
N ARG A 538 11.05 -23.69 -28.51
CA ARG A 538 11.50 -25.09 -28.41
C ARG A 538 10.96 -25.98 -29.52
N ASP A 539 9.80 -25.63 -30.08
CA ASP A 539 9.19 -26.31 -31.23
C ASP A 539 9.69 -25.77 -32.59
N GLY A 540 10.85 -25.09 -32.61
CA GLY A 540 11.54 -24.67 -33.84
C GLY A 540 11.96 -25.89 -34.67
N PRO A 541 11.85 -25.84 -36.02
CA PRO A 541 11.96 -27.05 -36.84
C PRO A 541 13.39 -27.62 -36.87
N ASP A 542 13.49 -28.93 -36.63
CA ASP A 542 14.68 -29.72 -36.98
C ASP A 542 15.07 -29.46 -38.44
N ILE A 543 16.34 -29.11 -38.66
CA ILE A 543 16.84 -28.78 -40.00
C ILE A 543 16.95 -30.05 -40.84
N ARG A 544 15.90 -30.33 -41.61
CA ARG A 544 16.05 -31.06 -42.87
C ARG A 544 16.52 -30.08 -43.93
N GLU A 545 17.77 -30.21 -44.34
CA GLU A 545 18.31 -29.51 -45.50
C GLU A 545 17.51 -29.89 -46.76
N ASP A 546 16.84 -28.92 -47.39
CA ASP A 546 16.69 -28.95 -48.86
C ASP A 546 16.44 -27.56 -49.49
N SER A 547 17.55 -26.86 -49.72
CA SER A 547 17.82 -26.04 -50.93
C SER A 547 16.67 -25.26 -51.60
N LYS A 548 16.43 -23.99 -51.20
CA LYS A 548 16.00 -22.90 -52.11
C LYS A 548 16.28 -21.48 -51.54
N PRO A 549 16.45 -20.45 -52.40
CA PRO A 549 17.01 -19.16 -52.01
C PRO A 549 15.97 -18.19 -51.39
N PRO A 550 16.42 -17.15 -50.66
CA PRO A 550 15.55 -16.27 -49.88
C PRO A 550 14.81 -15.22 -50.72
N ILE A 551 13.62 -14.84 -50.26
CA ILE A 551 12.85 -13.67 -50.73
C ILE A 551 13.00 -12.55 -49.70
N HIS A 552 13.34 -11.34 -50.14
CA HIS A 552 13.40 -10.17 -49.28
C HIS A 552 12.00 -9.79 -48.76
N HIS A 553 11.83 -9.74 -47.44
CA HIS A 553 10.72 -9.01 -46.83
C HIS A 553 11.11 -7.53 -46.66
N VAL A 554 10.28 -6.64 -47.19
CA VAL A 554 10.41 -5.18 -47.08
C VAL A 554 9.25 -4.66 -46.25
N SER A 555 9.52 -3.70 -45.36
CA SER A 555 8.52 -3.10 -44.46
C SER A 555 7.40 -2.37 -45.23
N PRO A 556 6.14 -2.43 -44.77
CA PRO A 556 5.03 -1.76 -45.44
C PRO A 556 5.04 -0.25 -45.16
N SER A 557 4.98 0.58 -46.21
CA SER A 557 4.75 2.02 -46.10
C SER A 557 3.79 2.51 -47.19
N VAL A 558 2.55 2.77 -46.78
CA VAL A 558 1.74 3.94 -47.18
C VAL A 558 1.46 4.17 -48.69
N LYS A 559 0.16 3.96 -49.03
CA LYS A 559 -0.70 4.71 -50.00
C LYS A 559 -1.03 4.19 -51.42
N ASP A 560 -2.34 4.26 -51.68
CA ASP A 560 -3.05 4.79 -52.86
C ASP A 560 -3.04 4.07 -54.23
N ASP A 561 -4.09 3.24 -54.41
CA ASP A 561 -5.21 3.46 -55.37
C ASP A 561 -5.23 2.82 -56.80
N ILE A 562 -6.48 2.64 -57.29
CA ILE A 562 -6.95 2.39 -58.67
C ILE A 562 -6.82 0.97 -59.30
N LEU A 563 -7.94 0.24 -59.22
CA LEU A 563 -8.66 -0.51 -60.27
C LEU A 563 -7.93 -1.01 -61.55
N SER A 564 -8.04 -2.32 -61.82
CA SER A 564 -8.62 -2.84 -63.08
C SER A 564 -9.00 -4.34 -62.97
N GLN A 565 -9.97 -4.79 -63.76
CA GLN A 565 -10.32 -6.21 -63.97
C GLN A 565 -9.76 -6.68 -65.33
N ALA A 566 -9.48 -7.98 -65.49
CA ALA A 566 -10.25 -8.84 -66.41
C ALA A 566 -9.65 -10.24 -66.60
N ASP A 567 -10.57 -11.19 -66.73
CA ASP A 567 -10.51 -12.56 -67.26
C ASP A 567 -9.39 -12.91 -68.25
N THR A 568 -8.81 -14.11 -68.13
CA THR A 568 -9.25 -15.25 -68.98
C THR A 568 -8.67 -16.61 -68.55
N ASN A 569 -9.54 -17.64 -68.60
CA ASN A 569 -9.21 -19.04 -68.84
C ASN A 569 -9.73 -19.35 -70.28
N PRO A 570 -9.21 -20.34 -71.05
CA PRO A 570 -9.74 -21.70 -70.89
C PRO A 570 -8.82 -22.88 -71.32
N ASP A 571 -9.30 -24.11 -71.06
CA ASP A 571 -9.14 -25.36 -71.84
C ASP A 571 -7.77 -26.08 -72.00
N ALA A 572 -7.69 -27.42 -72.16
CA ALA A 572 -8.60 -28.53 -71.81
C ALA A 572 -7.95 -29.93 -72.03
N MET A 573 -8.53 -30.97 -71.41
CA MET A 573 -8.57 -32.42 -71.82
C MET A 573 -7.28 -33.29 -71.76
N ASP A 574 -7.32 -34.64 -71.71
CA ASP A 574 -8.25 -35.64 -71.08
C ASP A 574 -7.63 -37.09 -71.19
N TYR A 575 -8.27 -38.10 -70.57
CA TYR A 575 -8.03 -39.58 -70.66
C TYR A 575 -6.75 -40.16 -70.00
N ASP A 576 -6.72 -41.41 -69.50
CA ASP A 576 -7.73 -42.49 -69.47
C ASP A 576 -7.70 -43.33 -68.15
N GLN A 577 -8.68 -44.23 -67.96
CA GLN A 577 -8.84 -45.18 -66.84
C GLN A 577 -8.82 -46.64 -67.35
N PRO A 578 -8.70 -47.69 -66.50
CA PRO A 578 -9.94 -48.36 -66.05
C PRO A 578 -9.88 -49.20 -64.73
N VAL A 579 -11.00 -49.19 -63.96
CA VAL A 579 -11.73 -50.39 -63.42
C VAL A 579 -11.01 -51.37 -62.45
N ARG A 580 -11.50 -51.75 -61.24
CA ARG A 580 -12.66 -51.46 -60.33
C ARG A 580 -12.34 -52.18 -58.96
N LEU A 581 -13.18 -52.57 -57.96
CA LEU A 581 -14.62 -52.68 -57.66
C LEU A 581 -14.83 -52.88 -56.12
N THR A 582 -15.98 -52.47 -55.54
CA THR A 582 -16.58 -52.89 -54.21
C THR A 582 -15.78 -52.66 -52.89
N SER A 583 -16.37 -52.27 -51.73
CA SER A 583 -17.77 -51.88 -51.41
C SER A 583 -17.98 -51.27 -50.00
N GLN A 584 -18.99 -50.39 -49.90
CA GLN A 584 -19.83 -50.02 -48.73
C GLN A 584 -19.37 -48.98 -47.65
N PRO A 585 -20.33 -48.31 -46.94
CA PRO A 585 -20.10 -47.09 -46.13
C PRO A 585 -20.41 -47.26 -44.60
N PRO A 586 -20.29 -46.23 -43.73
CA PRO A 586 -20.25 -46.40 -42.26
C PRO A 586 -21.62 -46.32 -41.52
N PRO A 587 -21.68 -46.77 -40.24
CA PRO A 587 -22.91 -46.80 -39.42
C PRO A 587 -23.18 -45.52 -38.58
N PRO A 588 -24.43 -45.32 -38.09
CA PRO A 588 -24.86 -44.18 -37.27
C PRO A 588 -24.87 -44.47 -35.74
N PRO A 589 -25.07 -43.45 -34.87
CA PRO A 589 -25.33 -43.63 -33.44
C PRO A 589 -26.79 -43.97 -33.12
N SER A 590 -27.03 -44.66 -31.99
CA SER A 590 -28.35 -45.10 -31.51
C SER A 590 -28.77 -44.45 -30.18
N LEU A 591 -30.08 -44.44 -29.91
CA LEU A 591 -30.76 -43.75 -28.80
C LEU A 591 -31.30 -44.73 -27.74
N GLU A 592 -31.51 -44.23 -26.52
CA GLU A 592 -32.59 -44.58 -25.55
C GLU A 592 -32.47 -43.60 -24.34
N GLY A 593 -33.50 -43.21 -23.56
CA GLY A 593 -34.93 -43.55 -23.54
C GLY A 593 -35.46 -43.65 -22.08
N ARG A 594 -35.57 -42.55 -21.30
CA ARG A 594 -36.75 -41.67 -21.05
C ARG A 594 -37.82 -42.24 -20.06
N ASP A 595 -38.63 -41.33 -19.48
CA ASP A 595 -39.87 -41.51 -18.69
C ASP A 595 -39.70 -41.93 -17.19
N SER A 596 -40.51 -41.50 -16.20
CA SER A 596 -41.69 -40.60 -16.14
C SER A 596 -41.93 -39.96 -14.73
N GLU A 597 -42.80 -38.94 -14.62
CA GLU A 597 -43.30 -38.27 -13.38
C GLU A 597 -44.62 -38.93 -12.85
N PRO A 598 -45.09 -38.75 -11.58
CA PRO A 598 -46.04 -37.66 -11.19
C PRO A 598 -46.05 -37.30 -9.63
N PRO A 599 -47.08 -36.66 -9.00
CA PRO A 599 -47.56 -35.27 -9.16
C PRO A 599 -47.84 -34.49 -7.80
N ILE A 600 -48.57 -33.36 -7.89
CA ILE A 600 -48.77 -32.26 -6.90
C ILE A 600 -50.17 -32.25 -6.19
N PRO A 601 -50.31 -31.75 -4.93
CA PRO A 601 -51.59 -31.28 -4.32
C PRO A 601 -51.77 -29.72 -4.26
N ARG A 602 -52.99 -29.21 -4.02
CA ARG A 602 -53.43 -27.82 -4.38
C ARG A 602 -54.05 -26.95 -3.25
N ARG A 603 -53.71 -25.63 -3.22
CA ARG A 603 -54.54 -24.42 -2.86
C ARG A 603 -55.26 -24.37 -1.48
N PRO A 604 -55.94 -23.25 -1.04
CA PRO A 604 -56.19 -21.89 -1.61
C PRO A 604 -55.46 -20.78 -0.78
N GLY A 605 -55.80 -19.48 -0.67
CA GLY A 605 -56.77 -18.52 -1.30
C GLY A 605 -57.06 -17.26 -0.43
N ILE A 606 -57.76 -16.24 -0.97
CA ILE A 606 -58.27 -14.99 -0.30
C ILE A 606 -57.16 -13.98 0.12
N ALA A 607 -57.28 -12.63 0.18
CA ALA A 607 -57.96 -11.52 -0.54
C ALA A 607 -57.48 -10.18 0.14
N THR A 608 -57.75 -8.89 -0.20
CA THR A 608 -58.47 -8.12 -1.26
C THR A 608 -58.02 -6.62 -1.17
N ILE A 609 -58.42 -5.75 -2.12
CA ILE A 609 -58.54 -4.24 -2.07
C ILE A 609 -57.29 -3.36 -1.72
N ASN A 610 -57.06 -2.14 -2.24
CA ASN A 610 -57.64 -1.22 -3.25
C ASN A 610 -56.45 -0.41 -3.87
N GLY A 611 -56.53 0.37 -4.97
CA GLY A 611 -57.62 0.79 -5.87
C GLY A 611 -57.06 1.77 -6.95
N GLY A 612 -57.85 2.12 -7.98
CA GLY A 612 -57.45 2.98 -9.13
C GLY A 612 -57.16 4.46 -8.78
N GLY A 613 -56.79 5.35 -9.71
CA GLY A 613 -57.00 5.40 -11.17
C GLY A 613 -57.80 6.67 -11.51
N SER A 614 -57.14 7.74 -11.99
CA SER A 614 -57.05 8.14 -13.43
C SER A 614 -58.23 9.04 -13.89
N VAL A 615 -58.16 9.63 -15.12
CA VAL A 615 -59.11 10.58 -15.76
C VAL A 615 -58.94 12.07 -15.34
N SER A 616 -58.94 13.11 -16.21
CA SER A 616 -58.72 13.26 -17.68
C SER A 616 -58.59 14.76 -18.09
N ALA A 617 -58.29 15.00 -19.38
CA ALA A 617 -58.75 16.13 -20.23
C ALA A 617 -57.89 17.42 -20.43
N SER A 618 -57.30 17.49 -21.64
CA SER A 618 -57.47 18.58 -22.64
C SER A 618 -56.58 19.86 -22.66
N THR A 619 -56.40 20.35 -23.89
CA THR A 619 -55.56 21.47 -24.42
C THR A 619 -56.46 22.65 -24.89
N PRO A 620 -56.05 23.73 -25.66
CA PRO A 620 -54.76 24.04 -26.34
C PRO A 620 -54.30 25.54 -26.38
N ALA A 621 -53.25 25.82 -27.20
CA ALA A 621 -52.91 27.09 -27.90
C ALA A 621 -52.28 28.26 -27.07
N THR A 622 -51.43 29.19 -27.58
CA THR A 622 -50.63 29.33 -28.83
C THR A 622 -49.49 30.39 -28.69
N ALA A 623 -48.55 30.44 -29.66
CA ALA A 623 -47.74 31.60 -30.11
C ALA A 623 -46.44 32.08 -29.36
N SER A 624 -45.30 31.58 -29.86
CA SER A 624 -44.10 32.32 -30.37
C SER A 624 -43.08 33.05 -29.44
N PRO A 625 -41.80 33.21 -29.86
CA PRO A 625 -40.64 33.53 -28.99
C PRO A 625 -39.95 34.89 -29.27
N PRO A 626 -38.90 35.26 -28.50
CA PRO A 626 -37.57 35.51 -29.11
C PRO A 626 -36.37 34.98 -28.24
N PRO A 627 -35.11 35.43 -28.39
CA PRO A 627 -34.02 34.66 -28.99
C PRO A 627 -32.98 34.07 -28.00
N GLY A 628 -32.17 33.12 -28.48
CA GLY A 628 -31.23 32.34 -27.65
C GLY A 628 -29.81 32.91 -27.48
N PRO A 629 -29.15 32.70 -26.31
CA PRO A 629 -27.73 32.97 -26.08
C PRO A 629 -26.82 31.74 -26.41
N PRO A 630 -25.47 31.91 -26.50
CA PRO A 630 -24.55 30.89 -27.00
C PRO A 630 -24.34 29.66 -26.07
N PRO A 631 -23.81 28.54 -26.61
CA PRO A 631 -23.73 27.26 -25.90
C PRO A 631 -22.72 27.27 -24.74
N LYS A 632 -23.01 26.46 -23.71
CA LYS A 632 -22.06 26.10 -22.65
C LYS A 632 -21.65 24.65 -22.77
N VAL A 633 -20.36 24.38 -22.53
CA VAL A 633 -19.80 23.04 -22.44
C VAL A 633 -20.44 22.29 -21.25
N HIS A 634 -20.88 21.06 -21.49
CA HIS A 634 -21.43 20.18 -20.46
C HIS A 634 -20.36 19.20 -19.95
N SER A 635 -20.07 19.25 -18.65
CA SER A 635 -19.48 18.12 -17.92
C SER A 635 -20.61 17.22 -17.42
N PRO A 636 -20.63 15.91 -17.72
CA PRO A 636 -21.61 14.99 -17.15
C PRO A 636 -21.42 14.81 -15.64
N GLY A 637 -22.49 14.92 -14.87
CA GLY A 637 -22.50 14.59 -13.44
C GLY A 637 -22.67 13.10 -13.19
N ALA A 638 -22.18 12.60 -12.05
CA ALA A 638 -22.31 11.20 -11.67
C ALA A 638 -23.78 10.78 -11.45
N ALA A 639 -24.12 9.57 -11.89
CA ALA A 639 -25.43 8.96 -11.66
C ALA A 639 -25.30 7.74 -10.74
N SER A 640 -26.09 7.71 -9.66
CA SER A 640 -26.15 6.56 -8.75
C SER A 640 -27.00 5.44 -9.36
N PRO A 641 -26.53 4.17 -9.41
CA PRO A 641 -27.32 3.07 -9.96
C PRO A 641 -28.43 2.63 -8.99
N THR A 642 -29.65 2.53 -9.49
CA THR A 642 -30.79 1.92 -8.79
C THR A 642 -30.68 0.39 -8.81
N SER A 643 -30.94 -0.25 -7.66
CA SER A 643 -30.92 -1.71 -7.52
C SER A 643 -32.05 -2.41 -8.28
N VAL A 644 -31.70 -3.37 -9.14
CA VAL A 644 -32.63 -4.37 -9.68
C VAL A 644 -32.14 -5.75 -9.23
N GLY A 645 -33.04 -6.57 -8.68
CA GLY A 645 -32.68 -7.89 -8.16
C GLY A 645 -32.39 -8.89 -9.28
N GLY A 646 -31.16 -9.40 -9.34
CA GLY A 646 -30.75 -10.51 -10.19
C GLY A 646 -30.21 -11.67 -9.35
N ILE A 647 -30.43 -12.90 -9.79
CA ILE A 647 -29.85 -14.12 -9.19
C ILE A 647 -28.33 -14.08 -9.42
N PRO A 648 -27.48 -14.41 -8.43
CA PRO A 648 -26.03 -14.37 -8.61
C PRO A 648 -25.57 -15.40 -9.66
N GLN A 649 -25.15 -14.93 -10.83
CA GLN A 649 -24.37 -15.74 -11.75
C GLN A 649 -22.99 -16.00 -11.16
N ALA A 650 -22.45 -17.20 -11.42
CA ALA A 650 -21.04 -17.50 -11.16
C ALA A 650 -20.14 -16.52 -11.91
N PRO A 651 -18.96 -16.15 -11.38
CA PRO A 651 -18.06 -15.22 -12.04
C PRO A 651 -17.62 -15.81 -13.39
N GLN A 652 -18.01 -15.15 -14.48
CA GLN A 652 -17.43 -15.48 -15.79
C GLN A 652 -15.95 -15.09 -15.80
N PRO A 653 -15.08 -15.87 -16.46
CA PRO A 653 -13.73 -15.40 -16.76
C PRO A 653 -13.84 -14.09 -17.56
N GLY A 654 -12.92 -13.16 -17.29
CA GLY A 654 -12.75 -12.00 -18.16
C GLY A 654 -12.33 -12.44 -19.58
N PRO A 655 -12.46 -11.58 -20.60
CA PRO A 655 -11.96 -11.90 -21.92
C PRO A 655 -10.45 -12.21 -21.83
N ASP A 656 -10.02 -13.33 -22.41
CA ASP A 656 -8.61 -13.58 -22.67
C ASP A 656 -8.13 -12.50 -23.65
N VAL A 657 -7.32 -11.56 -23.15
CA VAL A 657 -6.66 -10.57 -23.99
C VAL A 657 -5.33 -11.18 -24.39
N ASP A 658 -5.27 -11.75 -25.60
CA ASP A 658 -4.03 -12.24 -26.18
C ASP A 658 -3.14 -11.06 -26.59
N MET A 659 -2.43 -10.51 -25.60
CA MET A 659 -1.36 -9.53 -25.79
C MET A 659 -0.09 -10.24 -26.26
N THR A 660 0.55 -9.73 -27.30
CA THR A 660 1.88 -10.20 -27.69
C THR A 660 2.95 -9.80 -26.66
N ALA A 661 4.08 -10.51 -26.64
CA ALA A 661 5.22 -10.18 -25.80
C ALA A 661 5.70 -8.73 -25.99
N MET A 662 5.65 -8.21 -27.23
CA MET A 662 6.00 -6.82 -27.55
C MET A 662 5.05 -5.81 -26.90
N GLU A 663 3.74 -6.01 -27.04
CA GLU A 663 2.72 -5.13 -26.45
C GLU A 663 2.77 -5.17 -24.92
N LEU A 664 2.99 -6.35 -24.33
CA LEU A 664 3.13 -6.50 -22.88
C LEU A 664 4.38 -5.79 -22.35
N CYS A 665 5.51 -5.87 -23.06
CA CYS A 665 6.70 -5.10 -22.68
C CYS A 665 6.49 -3.59 -22.82
N ALA A 666 5.88 -3.11 -23.92
CA ALA A 666 5.60 -1.70 -24.13
C ALA A 666 4.57 -1.13 -23.14
N ALA A 667 3.61 -1.95 -22.70
CA ALA A 667 2.69 -1.60 -21.61
C ALA A 667 3.44 -1.50 -20.27
N PHE A 668 4.26 -2.50 -19.93
CA PHE A 668 5.04 -2.50 -18.68
C PHE A 668 6.06 -1.35 -18.64
N GLU A 669 6.73 -1.05 -19.75
CA GLU A 669 7.64 0.11 -19.88
C GLU A 669 6.93 1.42 -19.53
N ARG A 670 5.69 1.62 -20.01
CA ARG A 670 4.87 2.79 -19.61
C ARG A 670 4.54 2.78 -18.12
N GLN A 671 4.08 1.65 -17.58
CA GLN A 671 3.76 1.51 -16.15
C GLN A 671 4.98 1.80 -15.24
N LEU A 672 6.19 1.42 -15.67
CA LEU A 672 7.44 1.75 -14.96
C LEU A 672 7.83 3.23 -15.04
N LEU A 673 7.46 3.94 -16.12
CA LEU A 673 7.66 5.39 -16.25
C LEU A 673 6.63 6.19 -15.44
N GLU A 674 5.39 5.70 -15.35
CA GLU A 674 4.29 6.30 -14.58
C GLU A 674 4.35 5.95 -13.06
N LEU A 675 5.33 5.11 -12.66
CA LEU A 675 5.57 4.63 -11.29
C LEU A 675 4.42 3.78 -10.72
N ASP A 676 3.69 3.08 -11.58
CA ASP A 676 2.54 2.27 -11.22
C ASP A 676 2.89 1.14 -10.24
N ASP A 677 4.11 0.59 -10.27
CA ASP A 677 4.50 -0.46 -9.32
C ASP A 677 4.71 0.08 -7.88
N LEU A 678 5.18 1.32 -7.73
CA LEU A 678 5.18 2.04 -6.46
C LEU A 678 3.76 2.50 -6.04
N ALA A 679 2.90 2.83 -6.99
CA ALA A 679 1.47 3.06 -6.70
C ALA A 679 0.81 1.77 -6.19
N ALA A 680 1.08 0.64 -6.84
CA ALA A 680 0.60 -0.70 -6.48
C ALA A 680 1.07 -1.11 -5.09
N PHE A 681 2.34 -0.89 -4.79
CA PHE A 681 2.95 -1.11 -3.48
C PHE A 681 2.15 -0.43 -2.37
N MET A 682 1.66 0.77 -2.61
CA MET A 682 0.85 1.55 -1.65
C MET A 682 -0.67 1.37 -1.78
N GLY A 683 -1.15 0.39 -2.55
CA GLY A 683 -2.57 0.06 -2.69
C GLY A 683 -3.34 0.79 -3.78
N GLY A 684 -2.65 1.54 -4.65
CA GLY A 684 -3.19 2.11 -5.89
C GLY A 684 -3.67 1.06 -6.89
N GLY A 685 -4.09 1.52 -8.08
CA GLY A 685 -4.39 0.66 -9.22
C GLY A 685 -3.14 0.38 -10.06
N VAL A 686 -3.22 -0.72 -10.82
CA VAL A 686 -2.38 -1.12 -11.98
C VAL A 686 -3.34 -1.76 -12.99
#